data_AF-A0A8J7J4T3-F1
#
_entry.id   AF-A0A8J7J4T3-F1
#
_cell.length_a   1.000
_cell.length_b   1.000
_cell.length_c   1.000
_cell.angle_alpha   90.00
_cell.angle_beta   90.00
_cell.angle_gamma   90.00
#
_symmetry.space_group_name_H-M   'P 1'
#
loop_
_entity.id
_entity.type
_entity.pdbx_description
1 polymer ?
#
loop_
_entity_poly.entity_id
_entity_poly.type
_entity_poly.pdbx_seq_one_letter_code
_entity_poly.pdbx_strand_id
1 'polypeptide(L)'
;MKRFLKLYVLAILIISLSSFKTEEVHYFVSTSGNDLYSGTKSAPFATLERALKQIKDDRQKGNSSIAKVYLRAGIYYFQNTVKINETLSNIHIQPYQSEQVIFSGGIAIPSKFITKSNKSTFKNHYSVNLKHVGIKNYGALRNVGFARPYGSAWGEPFVNKKPLHLSRWPNQGMVPMGEVLDKGSVPRNDDYSNRGGVIKYNDARIDKWANEADAWMSGYFMWGYADDMVKIASVDTKTQTLKTASATLYGYGDSKPWRQWYGVNILAELDTPREYYVNRKEGILQFILEEDDIESLEFSILEDPFFIIQNTTHIVIEGIQFECSRGLGIAMDNTNNATIKDCAFRNLGSIGIMVGKGVEPFDKYRHEGTGKVISGIVGSLQQHIYANPTQYREGGKNNKIIGCEFYDLGAGGVILGGGNLKTLEKGNNSIENCVFHDVNRIEKSYRPAVYLTGVGNMVRHCEIYNAPSMAIYLMFGNDNIIEYNYIHDVCLEVEDQGAIYYGRNPAERGNIIRYNYFENIPDHYNTCAVYHDDGACGMTVFGNVFYKAGKWNALLGGGSDNVYRNNMFIGNKIGIHVDNRLQNWSKALLDKDGLFEQRLKAVNFKAPPYSVRYPEIVTYFENPALPKRNVVENNVFVDIEQLLDGKKEWLDYKETNWQTDHDISFADWDIQNFNLSSNSEVYKKLPGFKEIPFHRIGLYETKNIKSIRKRNGLRVSINESNRHEWEKMQERQLAYQVKDPVINTIVKAISEDSKATVFPNPNTGAQWFGEGHFGLFMHWGPHSTQGSQPSWAMIKNYPYGYEEKYANPEEYFALAENFHPTDWDPDKICKAAKQAGMSYVVLTAKHHDGFALWPSKYGNYNISTHVPDTDLLKPYVEACRKYGLKVGFYFSQRDWYFPNYPLTDQNFNFRTRNKFPLVDPEIDSMKYNNWWAYTIGQLKELLTNYGSIDVLWFDGFYWPGKEKEAYTEGLFNWIRTQQPGIVVNDRWYKMRSPDAKEEGTGKGDFATVEWKEPEEGINKWWEFTTSWCGSWGYSPLRFGAKEALDKLVLARSLGGNFLINIGPSGDGVPPEGFYKNMAQLAKWIVPNREGLFGKVLLPAPKEWANVPITKDSHALYLHVLPNMLSDEILLFYNERIKQATNLSSGNKIDIKKEKNGYSFSREKNKLDFGTYQVIKIELKKGII
;
A
#
# COMPACT_ATOMS: atom_id res chain seq x y z
N MET A 1 -50.27 -8.37 -22.31
CA MET A 1 -49.68 -8.37 -20.94
C MET A 1 -48.16 -8.19 -20.91
N LYS A 2 -47.32 -8.90 -21.69
CA LYS A 2 -45.85 -8.76 -21.63
C LYS A 2 -45.25 -7.42 -22.14
N ARG A 3 -46.00 -6.60 -22.90
CA ARG A 3 -45.55 -5.27 -23.37
C ARG A 3 -45.87 -4.12 -22.40
N PHE A 4 -46.89 -4.27 -21.54
CA PHE A 4 -47.23 -3.27 -20.51
C PHE A 4 -46.30 -3.36 -19.29
N LEU A 5 -45.78 -4.55 -18.97
CA LEU A 5 -44.84 -4.75 -17.86
C LEU A 5 -43.44 -4.16 -18.14
N LYS A 6 -43.02 -4.05 -19.41
CA LYS A 6 -41.73 -3.46 -19.79
C LYS A 6 -41.70 -1.94 -19.71
N LEU A 7 -42.83 -1.25 -19.92
CA LEU A 7 -42.92 0.21 -19.80
C LEU A 7 -43.03 0.67 -18.34
N TYR A 8 -43.67 -0.12 -17.46
CA TYR A 8 -43.73 0.18 -16.03
C TYR A 8 -42.37 0.00 -15.32
N VAL A 9 -41.57 -0.99 -15.75
CA VAL A 9 -40.21 -1.20 -15.21
C VAL A 9 -39.21 -0.15 -15.71
N LEU A 10 -39.41 0.40 -16.92
CA LEU A 10 -38.55 1.47 -17.44
C LEU A 10 -38.86 2.84 -16.81
N ALA A 11 -40.12 3.12 -16.48
CA ALA A 11 -40.52 4.34 -15.78
C ALA A 11 -40.05 4.37 -14.31
N ILE A 12 -39.96 3.21 -13.65
CA ILE A 12 -39.40 3.09 -12.28
C ILE A 12 -37.86 3.16 -12.29
N LEU A 13 -37.20 2.74 -13.38
CA LEU A 13 -35.74 2.89 -13.52
C LEU A 13 -35.28 4.31 -13.88
N ILE A 14 -36.14 5.15 -14.47
CA ILE A 14 -35.79 6.54 -14.84
C ILE A 14 -36.08 7.52 -13.68
N ILE A 15 -36.83 7.11 -12.66
CA ILE A 15 -37.04 7.90 -11.42
C ILE A 15 -35.98 7.57 -10.33
N SER A 16 -35.10 6.59 -10.53
CA SER A 16 -34.07 6.17 -9.56
C SER A 16 -32.63 6.59 -9.91
N LEU A 17 -32.45 7.42 -10.94
CA LEU A 17 -31.15 7.99 -11.34
C LEU A 17 -31.06 9.52 -11.16
N SER A 18 -31.86 10.09 -10.27
CA SER A 18 -31.43 11.28 -9.56
C SER A 18 -30.35 10.84 -8.58
N SER A 19 -29.13 11.38 -8.74
CA SER A 19 -28.08 11.24 -7.73
C SER A 19 -28.69 11.58 -6.37
N PHE A 20 -28.87 10.60 -5.48
CA PHE A 20 -29.01 10.90 -4.06
C PHE A 20 -27.66 11.49 -3.65
N LYS A 21 -27.50 12.81 -3.79
CA LYS A 21 -26.67 13.54 -2.84
C LYS A 21 -27.31 13.17 -1.50
N THR A 22 -26.63 12.32 -0.72
CA THR A 22 -26.97 12.17 0.69
C THR A 22 -26.90 13.57 1.26
N GLU A 23 -28.06 14.18 1.53
CA GLU A 23 -28.10 15.48 2.18
C GLU A 23 -27.34 15.34 3.50
N GLU A 24 -26.54 16.35 3.85
CA GLU A 24 -25.82 16.41 5.12
C GLU A 24 -26.48 17.48 5.97
N VAL A 25 -26.72 17.18 7.24
CA VAL A 25 -27.24 18.17 8.20
C VAL A 25 -26.13 18.52 9.17
N HIS A 26 -25.87 19.83 9.33
CA HIS A 26 -24.74 20.33 10.09
C HIS A 26 -25.21 20.91 11.42
N TYR A 27 -24.58 20.48 12.51
CA TYR A 27 -24.79 20.97 13.86
C TYR A 27 -23.48 21.52 14.41
N PHE A 28 -23.51 22.65 15.13
CA PHE A 28 -22.33 23.30 15.69
C PHE A 28 -22.42 23.35 17.21
N VAL A 29 -21.31 23.04 17.88
CA VAL A 29 -21.17 23.06 19.34
C VAL A 29 -19.95 23.89 19.72
N SER A 30 -20.05 24.76 20.72
CA SER A 30 -18.98 25.64 21.17
C SER A 30 -19.03 25.82 22.69
N THR A 31 -17.86 25.91 23.34
CA THR A 31 -17.76 26.17 24.79
C THR A 31 -18.33 27.53 25.21
N SER A 32 -18.47 28.48 24.28
CA SER A 32 -19.16 29.76 24.48
C SER A 32 -20.59 29.78 23.93
N GLY A 33 -21.13 28.62 23.51
CA GLY A 33 -22.47 28.48 22.96
C GLY A 33 -23.56 28.48 24.02
N ASN A 34 -24.80 28.19 23.60
CA ASN A 34 -25.94 28.06 24.51
C ASN A 34 -26.88 26.94 24.03
N ASP A 35 -27.28 26.04 24.92
CA ASP A 35 -28.15 24.90 24.56
C ASP A 35 -29.60 25.28 24.21
N LEU A 36 -29.96 26.54 24.43
CA LEU A 36 -31.20 27.15 23.95
C LEU A 36 -31.12 27.66 22.51
N TYR A 37 -29.92 27.71 21.91
CA TYR A 37 -29.74 28.12 20.53
C TYR A 37 -30.16 27.04 19.53
N SER A 38 -30.13 27.40 18.23
CA SER A 38 -30.57 26.52 17.14
C SER A 38 -29.51 25.53 16.65
N GLY A 39 -28.26 25.62 17.14
CA GLY A 39 -27.18 24.73 16.73
C GLY A 39 -26.54 25.08 15.38
N THR A 40 -26.79 26.29 14.87
CA THR A 40 -26.19 26.79 13.62
C THR A 40 -24.80 27.36 13.90
N LYS A 41 -24.04 27.66 12.83
CA LYS A 41 -22.70 28.26 12.98
C LYS A 41 -22.70 29.57 13.76
N SER A 42 -23.72 30.41 13.61
CA SER A 42 -23.85 31.69 14.33
C SER A 42 -24.50 31.56 15.70
N ALA A 43 -25.22 30.48 15.97
CA ALA A 43 -25.89 30.20 17.23
C ALA A 43 -25.65 28.73 17.65
N PRO A 44 -24.41 28.37 18.02
CA PRO A 44 -24.04 26.99 18.32
C PRO A 44 -24.58 26.52 19.68
N PHE A 45 -24.81 25.22 19.82
CA PHE A 45 -25.09 24.60 21.12
C PHE A 45 -23.89 24.74 22.07
N ALA A 46 -24.13 24.67 23.37
CA ALA A 46 -23.07 24.64 24.37
C ALA A 46 -22.49 23.23 24.55
N THR A 47 -23.35 22.21 24.48
CA THR A 47 -23.00 20.81 24.78
C THR A 47 -23.20 19.86 23.60
N LEU A 48 -22.44 18.77 23.59
CA LEU A 48 -22.58 17.70 22.60
C LEU A 48 -23.89 16.94 22.78
N GLU A 49 -24.29 16.71 24.02
CA GLU A 49 -25.52 16.03 24.42
C GLU A 49 -26.75 16.74 23.84
N ARG A 50 -26.75 18.08 23.84
CA ARG A 50 -27.82 18.87 23.23
C ARG A 50 -27.88 18.66 21.71
N ALA A 51 -26.73 18.61 21.04
CA ALA A 51 -26.64 18.35 19.60
C ALA A 51 -27.13 16.92 19.26
N LEU A 52 -26.71 15.91 20.02
CA LEU A 52 -27.17 14.53 19.84
C LEU A 52 -28.68 14.38 20.09
N LYS A 53 -29.22 15.09 21.09
CA LYS A 53 -30.66 15.16 21.30
C LYS A 53 -31.38 15.76 20.09
N GLN A 54 -30.86 16.84 19.52
CA GLN A 54 -31.43 17.44 18.31
C GLN A 54 -31.46 16.46 17.15
N ILE A 55 -30.35 15.75 16.91
CA ILE A 55 -30.26 14.73 15.85
C ILE A 55 -31.32 13.65 16.08
N LYS A 56 -31.47 13.17 17.31
CA LYS A 56 -32.49 12.17 17.65
C LYS A 56 -33.91 12.67 17.35
N ASP A 57 -34.22 13.90 17.72
CA ASP A 57 -35.53 14.51 17.48
C ASP A 57 -35.80 14.66 15.97
N ASP A 58 -34.77 15.00 15.18
CA ASP A 58 -34.90 15.14 13.73
C ASP A 58 -35.02 13.77 13.02
N ARG A 59 -34.36 12.73 13.55
CA ARG A 59 -34.53 11.34 13.10
C ARG A 59 -35.95 10.84 13.32
N GLN A 60 -36.57 11.19 14.47
CA GLN A 60 -37.97 10.86 14.74
C GLN A 60 -38.94 11.54 13.76
N LYS A 61 -38.55 12.67 13.17
CA LYS A 61 -39.32 13.36 12.11
C LYS A 61 -39.05 12.80 10.70
N GLY A 62 -38.32 11.69 10.59
CA GLY A 62 -38.06 11.00 9.32
C GLY A 62 -36.76 11.42 8.61
N ASN A 63 -35.92 12.27 9.20
CA ASN A 63 -34.65 12.63 8.61
C ASN A 63 -33.63 11.49 8.75
N SER A 64 -33.18 10.89 7.66
CA SER A 64 -32.15 9.82 7.63
C SER A 64 -30.78 10.28 7.09
N SER A 65 -30.64 11.57 6.77
CA SER A 65 -29.44 12.24 6.24
C SER A 65 -28.24 12.13 7.17
N ILE A 66 -27.00 12.20 6.67
CA ILE A 66 -25.80 12.14 7.53
C ILE A 66 -25.76 13.40 8.41
N ALA A 67 -25.65 13.21 9.73
CA ALA A 67 -25.54 14.32 10.67
C ALA A 67 -24.07 14.61 11.00
N LYS A 68 -23.57 15.79 10.60
CA LYS A 68 -22.22 16.27 10.92
C LYS A 68 -22.26 17.22 12.11
N VAL A 69 -21.58 16.85 13.20
CA VAL A 69 -21.42 17.68 14.39
C VAL A 69 -20.03 18.29 14.37
N TYR A 70 -19.98 19.61 14.24
CA TYR A 70 -18.76 20.41 14.28
C TYR A 70 -18.54 20.98 15.68
N LEU A 71 -17.42 20.60 16.28
CA LEU A 71 -16.99 21.09 17.59
C LEU A 71 -16.01 22.25 17.40
N ARG A 72 -16.25 23.37 18.10
CA ARG A 72 -15.33 24.51 18.11
C ARG A 72 -14.18 24.28 19.09
N ALA A 73 -13.09 25.03 18.93
CA ALA A 73 -11.92 24.94 19.79
C ALA A 73 -12.29 25.09 21.28
N GLY A 74 -11.76 24.21 22.12
CA GLY A 74 -11.98 24.28 23.56
C GLY A 74 -11.87 22.95 24.30
N ILE A 75 -11.98 23.04 25.63
CA ILE A 75 -12.07 21.90 26.53
C ILE A 75 -13.54 21.70 26.91
N TYR A 76 -14.05 20.50 26.66
CA TYR A 76 -15.40 20.08 27.01
C TYR A 76 -15.32 19.10 28.17
N TYR A 77 -15.89 19.48 29.31
CA TYR A 77 -15.84 18.69 30.54
C TYR A 77 -17.02 17.72 30.64
N PHE A 78 -16.73 16.44 30.84
CA PHE A 78 -17.72 15.39 30.96
C PHE A 78 -17.85 14.93 32.41
N GLN A 79 -19.07 15.03 32.94
CA GLN A 79 -19.42 14.46 34.24
C GLN A 79 -20.16 13.12 34.11
N ASN A 80 -20.70 12.82 32.92
CA ASN A 80 -21.47 11.62 32.64
C ASN A 80 -21.10 11.07 31.26
N THR A 81 -21.29 9.78 31.07
CA THR A 81 -21.13 9.10 29.77
C THR A 81 -22.17 9.51 28.75
N VAL A 82 -21.73 9.73 27.51
CA VAL A 82 -22.61 9.90 26.35
C VAL A 82 -22.95 8.56 25.72
N LYS A 83 -24.25 8.28 25.57
CA LYS A 83 -24.74 7.03 24.96
C LYS A 83 -25.22 7.28 23.54
N ILE A 84 -24.63 6.58 22.58
CA ILE A 84 -25.02 6.58 21.16
C ILE A 84 -25.63 5.21 20.85
N ASN A 85 -26.88 5.19 20.41
CA ASN A 85 -27.61 3.95 20.10
C ASN A 85 -28.13 3.95 18.66
N GLU A 86 -28.87 2.92 18.27
CA GLU A 86 -29.44 2.75 16.93
C GLU A 86 -30.14 3.99 16.34
N THR A 87 -30.80 4.81 17.18
CA THR A 87 -31.47 6.06 16.76
C THR A 87 -30.51 7.16 16.32
N LEU A 88 -29.21 6.99 16.57
CA LEU A 88 -28.12 7.92 16.30
C LEU A 88 -27.10 7.33 15.30
N SER A 89 -27.54 6.46 14.38
CA SER A 89 -26.72 6.03 13.23
C SER A 89 -26.51 7.15 12.21
N ASN A 90 -25.49 7.02 11.35
CA ASN A 90 -25.08 8.01 10.33
C ASN A 90 -24.68 9.37 10.94
N ILE A 91 -23.74 9.35 11.89
CA ILE A 91 -23.23 10.56 12.57
C ILE A 91 -21.73 10.69 12.36
N HIS A 92 -21.27 11.91 12.11
CA HIS A 92 -19.85 12.28 12.07
C HIS A 92 -19.59 13.42 13.06
N ILE A 93 -18.80 13.16 14.09
CA ILE A 93 -18.38 14.14 15.10
C ILE A 93 -16.93 14.52 14.81
N GLN A 94 -16.66 15.81 14.59
CA GLN A 94 -15.34 16.31 14.23
C GLN A 94 -15.14 17.76 14.68
N PRO A 95 -13.89 18.22 14.84
CA PRO A 95 -13.58 19.64 14.97
C PRO A 95 -14.03 20.45 13.76
N TYR A 96 -14.30 21.74 13.98
CA TYR A 96 -14.46 22.69 12.90
C TYR A 96 -13.10 23.04 12.32
N GLN A 97 -12.85 22.66 11.06
CA GLN A 97 -11.58 22.91 10.35
C GLN A 97 -10.38 22.24 11.04
N SER A 98 -9.39 23.00 11.51
CA SER A 98 -8.21 22.51 12.23
C SER A 98 -8.17 23.00 13.69
N GLU A 99 -9.34 23.35 14.24
CA GLU A 99 -9.48 23.74 15.64
C GLU A 99 -9.16 22.56 16.57
N GLN A 100 -8.53 22.84 17.72
CA GLN A 100 -8.20 21.82 18.71
C GLN A 100 -9.36 21.59 19.68
N VAL A 101 -9.81 20.34 19.79
CA VAL A 101 -10.93 19.94 20.66
C VAL A 101 -10.45 18.90 21.66
N ILE A 102 -10.71 19.17 22.93
CA ILE A 102 -10.31 18.31 24.05
C ILE A 102 -11.57 17.91 24.84
N PHE A 103 -11.75 16.63 25.05
CA PHE A 103 -12.73 16.06 25.97
C PHE A 103 -12.02 15.67 27.26
N SER A 104 -12.35 16.37 28.36
CA SER A 104 -11.76 16.12 29.68
C SER A 104 -12.78 15.45 30.60
N GLY A 105 -12.39 14.34 31.22
CA GLY A 105 -13.17 13.66 32.27
C GLY A 105 -12.87 14.22 33.67
N GLY A 106 -12.14 15.33 33.75
CA GLY A 106 -11.69 15.95 34.98
C GLY A 106 -12.41 17.24 35.31
N ILE A 107 -11.86 17.96 36.28
CA ILE A 107 -12.26 19.32 36.62
C ILE A 107 -11.00 20.18 36.78
N ALA A 108 -11.01 21.36 36.18
CA ALA A 108 -9.96 22.35 36.39
C ALA A 108 -10.02 22.89 37.82
N ILE A 109 -8.87 22.99 38.47
CA ILE A 109 -8.68 23.58 39.79
C ILE A 109 -8.17 25.02 39.61
N PRO A 110 -8.98 26.04 39.93
CA PRO A 110 -8.53 27.43 39.86
C PRO A 110 -7.35 27.71 40.79
N SER A 111 -6.39 28.51 40.33
CA SER A 111 -5.16 28.85 41.07
C SER A 111 -5.40 29.39 42.48
N LYS A 112 -6.51 30.11 42.71
CA LYS A 112 -6.92 30.60 44.04
C LYS A 112 -7.12 29.53 45.10
N PHE A 113 -7.31 28.26 44.71
CA PHE A 113 -7.46 27.13 45.63
C PHE A 113 -6.15 26.40 45.89
N ILE A 114 -5.06 26.80 45.23
CA ILE A 114 -3.72 26.20 45.37
C ILE A 114 -2.96 26.99 46.42
N THR A 115 -2.51 26.31 47.47
CA THR A 115 -1.74 26.91 48.56
C THR A 115 -0.34 26.33 48.57
N LYS A 116 0.68 27.19 48.54
CA LYS A 116 2.07 26.78 48.69
C LYS A 116 2.44 26.63 50.16
N SER A 117 3.04 25.49 50.53
CA SER A 117 3.46 25.20 51.90
C SER A 117 4.85 25.76 52.18
N ASN A 118 4.97 26.63 53.18
CA ASN A 118 6.25 27.16 53.66
C ASN A 118 6.90 26.31 54.77
N LYS A 119 6.24 25.21 55.18
CA LYS A 119 6.67 24.35 56.30
C LYS A 119 7.30 23.03 55.85
N SER A 120 7.41 22.80 54.55
CA SER A 120 7.99 21.59 53.97
C SER A 120 9.49 21.76 53.79
N THR A 121 10.24 20.65 53.87
CA THR A 121 11.64 20.57 53.41
C THR A 121 11.79 20.87 51.91
N PHE A 122 10.70 20.81 51.14
CA PHE A 122 10.66 21.12 49.71
C PHE A 122 10.12 22.52 49.45
N LYS A 123 10.86 23.28 48.66
CA LYS A 123 10.52 24.66 48.30
C LYS A 123 9.21 24.77 47.51
N ASN A 124 8.85 23.73 46.75
CA ASN A 124 7.72 23.71 45.82
C ASN A 124 6.70 22.62 46.20
N HIS A 125 6.27 22.62 47.46
CA HIS A 125 5.20 21.77 47.97
C HIS A 125 3.88 22.55 47.99
N TYR A 126 2.84 22.01 47.35
CA TYR A 126 1.52 22.62 47.24
C TYR A 126 0.44 21.76 47.89
N SER A 127 -0.64 22.40 48.31
CA SER A 127 -1.85 21.74 48.79
C SER A 127 -3.12 22.37 48.22
N VAL A 128 -4.14 21.54 48.04
CA VAL A 128 -5.47 21.93 47.57
C VAL A 128 -6.52 21.25 48.43
N ASN A 129 -7.48 22.04 48.93
CA ASN A 129 -8.68 21.50 49.55
C ASN A 129 -9.73 21.20 48.48
N LEU A 130 -9.87 19.93 48.09
CA LEU A 130 -10.75 19.49 47.02
C LEU A 130 -12.24 19.73 47.35
N LYS A 131 -12.61 19.75 48.64
CA LYS A 131 -13.99 20.08 49.07
C LYS A 131 -14.37 21.51 48.70
N HIS A 132 -13.44 22.45 48.85
CA HIS A 132 -13.67 23.86 48.49
C HIS A 132 -13.77 24.08 46.97
N VAL A 133 -13.18 23.18 46.18
CA VAL A 133 -13.34 23.17 44.71
C VAL A 133 -14.69 22.57 44.28
N GLY A 134 -15.38 21.86 45.18
CA GLY A 134 -16.65 21.18 44.91
C GLY A 134 -16.52 19.70 44.54
N ILE A 135 -15.32 19.13 44.65
CA ILE A 135 -15.07 17.71 44.41
C ILE A 135 -15.45 16.91 45.65
N LYS A 136 -16.31 15.91 45.49
CA LYS A 136 -16.82 15.07 46.59
C LYS A 136 -16.28 13.64 46.56
N ASN A 137 -15.93 13.14 45.37
CA ASN A 137 -15.36 11.82 45.17
C ASN A 137 -13.89 11.98 44.76
N TYR A 138 -12.97 11.53 45.62
CA TYR A 138 -11.52 11.63 45.38
C TYR A 138 -10.93 10.35 44.74
N GLY A 139 -11.79 9.37 44.44
CA GLY A 139 -11.43 8.05 43.92
C GLY A 139 -10.66 7.19 44.94
N ALA A 140 -11.26 6.08 45.36
CA ALA A 140 -10.60 5.14 46.27
C ALA A 140 -9.50 4.34 45.54
N LEU A 141 -8.41 4.06 46.26
CA LEU A 141 -7.45 3.04 45.83
C LEU A 141 -8.12 1.66 45.87
N ARG A 142 -7.75 0.80 44.93
CA ARG A 142 -8.26 -0.55 44.79
C ARG A 142 -7.13 -1.51 44.45
N ASN A 143 -7.35 -2.80 44.67
CA ASN A 143 -6.45 -3.81 44.18
C ASN A 143 -6.42 -3.82 42.65
N VAL A 144 -5.22 -3.84 42.08
CA VAL A 144 -4.94 -3.89 40.64
C VAL A 144 -3.86 -4.92 40.34
N GLY A 145 -3.75 -5.36 39.09
CA GLY A 145 -2.73 -6.31 38.63
C GLY A 145 -3.32 -7.60 38.07
N PHE A 146 -2.49 -8.65 38.04
CA PHE A 146 -2.81 -9.91 37.39
C PHE A 146 -4.12 -10.55 37.88
N ALA A 147 -4.97 -10.91 36.91
CA ALA A 147 -6.29 -11.48 37.14
C ALA A 147 -7.20 -10.65 38.07
N ARG A 148 -6.90 -9.36 38.31
CA ARG A 148 -7.85 -8.41 38.90
C ARG A 148 -8.77 -7.88 37.79
N PRO A 149 -10.03 -7.53 38.10
CA PRO A 149 -10.90 -6.88 37.12
C PRO A 149 -10.33 -5.51 36.72
N TYR A 150 -10.50 -5.16 35.44
CA TYR A 150 -10.33 -3.77 35.00
C TYR A 150 -11.37 -2.90 35.71
N GLY A 151 -10.95 -1.74 36.18
CA GLY A 151 -11.83 -0.77 36.83
C GLY A 151 -11.31 0.65 36.64
N SER A 152 -12.05 1.62 37.17
CA SER A 152 -11.59 3.01 37.16
C SER A 152 -10.35 3.19 38.03
N ALA A 153 -9.48 4.10 37.65
CA ALA A 153 -8.37 4.55 38.50
C ALA A 153 -8.90 5.31 39.72
N TRP A 154 -8.02 5.59 40.67
CA TRP A 154 -8.25 6.57 41.72
C TRP A 154 -8.25 8.00 41.16
N GLY A 155 -8.55 9.02 41.98
CA GLY A 155 -8.48 10.41 41.56
C GLY A 155 -7.03 10.85 41.37
N GLU A 156 -6.72 11.36 40.18
CA GLU A 156 -5.36 11.70 39.77
C GLU A 156 -5.28 13.21 39.45
N PRO A 157 -4.25 13.91 39.99
CA PRO A 157 -3.96 15.27 39.60
C PRO A 157 -3.05 15.32 38.37
N PHE A 158 -3.36 16.25 37.47
CA PHE A 158 -2.58 16.53 36.26
C PHE A 158 -2.12 17.98 36.30
N VAL A 159 -0.82 18.19 36.38
CA VAL A 159 -0.20 19.52 36.35
C VAL A 159 0.38 19.75 34.96
N ASN A 160 0.03 20.87 34.33
CA ASN A 160 0.44 21.22 32.97
C ASN A 160 0.18 20.08 31.98
N LYS A 161 -0.97 19.40 32.13
CA LYS A 161 -1.43 18.26 31.33
C LYS A 161 -0.58 16.98 31.47
N LYS A 162 0.35 16.92 32.43
CA LYS A 162 1.14 15.73 32.76
C LYS A 162 0.62 15.06 34.04
N PRO A 163 0.52 13.72 34.09
CA PRO A 163 0.10 13.02 35.29
C PRO A 163 1.17 13.13 36.37
N LEU A 164 0.75 13.32 37.62
CA LEU A 164 1.60 13.04 38.78
C LEU A 164 1.49 11.57 39.15
N HIS A 165 2.44 11.04 39.93
CA HIS A 165 2.37 9.68 40.46
C HIS A 165 2.21 9.70 41.98
N LEU A 166 1.62 8.63 42.54
CA LEU A 166 1.50 8.51 43.99
C LEU A 166 2.89 8.59 44.63
N SER A 167 2.96 9.24 45.80
CA SER A 167 4.09 9.18 46.72
C SER A 167 4.50 7.72 46.93
N ARG A 168 5.77 7.39 46.76
CA ARG A 168 6.21 5.99 46.76
C ARG A 168 7.60 5.80 47.37
N TRP A 169 7.85 4.60 47.89
CA TRP A 169 9.17 4.19 48.34
C TRP A 169 9.54 2.77 47.86
N PRO A 170 10.74 2.54 47.33
CA PRO A 170 11.71 3.57 46.95
C PRO A 170 11.17 4.43 45.79
N ASN A 171 11.72 5.63 45.64
CA ASN A 171 11.28 6.60 44.62
C ASN A 171 11.50 6.06 43.20
N GLN A 172 12.49 5.18 43.01
CA GLN A 172 12.81 4.48 41.78
C GLN A 172 13.09 2.99 42.04
N GLY A 173 12.73 2.13 41.09
CA GLY A 173 12.95 0.68 41.19
C GLY A 173 12.03 -0.03 42.17
N MET A 174 12.44 -1.20 42.65
CA MET A 174 11.72 -2.00 43.66
C MET A 174 12.71 -2.61 44.64
N VAL A 175 12.26 -2.94 45.84
CA VAL A 175 13.08 -3.66 46.83
C VAL A 175 12.79 -5.16 46.80
N PRO A 176 13.80 -6.03 47.02
CA PRO A 176 13.57 -7.46 47.17
C PRO A 176 12.58 -7.80 48.28
N MET A 177 11.81 -8.87 48.09
CA MET A 177 10.93 -9.40 49.13
C MET A 177 11.75 -9.91 50.32
N GLY A 178 11.40 -9.46 51.52
CA GLY A 178 11.97 -9.98 52.77
C GLY A 178 11.44 -11.38 53.12
N GLU A 179 11.84 -11.90 54.27
CA GLU A 179 11.37 -13.22 54.76
C GLU A 179 9.83 -13.25 54.86
N VAL A 180 9.20 -14.24 54.20
CA VAL A 180 7.74 -14.41 54.24
C VAL A 180 7.35 -15.31 55.41
N LEU A 181 6.69 -14.74 56.42
CA LEU A 181 6.25 -15.45 57.62
C LEU A 181 4.89 -16.14 57.45
N ASP A 182 3.98 -15.51 56.69
CA ASP A 182 2.69 -16.09 56.30
C ASP A 182 2.41 -15.70 54.83
N LYS A 183 2.09 -16.69 54.00
CA LYS A 183 1.76 -16.47 52.57
C LYS A 183 0.37 -15.90 52.37
N GLY A 184 -0.45 -15.82 53.42
CA GLY A 184 -1.85 -15.46 53.34
C GLY A 184 -2.67 -16.56 52.65
N SER A 185 -3.90 -16.21 52.27
CA SER A 185 -4.74 -17.08 51.45
C SER A 185 -4.26 -17.11 50.00
N VAL A 186 -4.49 -18.24 49.33
CA VAL A 186 -4.09 -18.45 47.94
C VAL A 186 -5.33 -18.81 47.12
N PRO A 187 -6.03 -17.83 46.53
CA PRO A 187 -7.23 -18.08 45.74
C PRO A 187 -6.98 -18.99 44.53
N ARG A 188 -5.75 -19.07 44.01
CA ARG A 188 -5.37 -20.04 42.97
C ARG A 188 -5.57 -21.51 43.38
N ASN A 189 -5.56 -21.78 44.67
CA ASN A 189 -5.76 -23.10 45.29
C ASN A 189 -7.11 -23.17 46.01
N ASP A 190 -8.08 -22.37 45.57
CA ASP A 190 -9.44 -22.28 46.11
C ASP A 190 -9.57 -21.84 47.58
N ASP A 191 -8.52 -21.26 48.17
CA ASP A 191 -8.62 -20.57 49.45
C ASP A 191 -9.07 -19.11 49.25
N TYR A 192 -10.39 -18.91 49.37
CA TYR A 192 -11.04 -17.60 49.27
C TYR A 192 -11.29 -16.93 50.62
N SER A 193 -10.63 -17.37 51.72
CA SER A 193 -10.78 -16.74 53.04
C SER A 193 -10.20 -15.31 53.10
N ASN A 194 -9.45 -14.91 52.07
CA ASN A 194 -8.93 -13.55 51.85
C ASN A 194 -8.01 -13.05 52.98
N ARG A 195 -7.28 -13.95 53.66
CA ARG A 195 -6.25 -13.56 54.64
C ARG A 195 -5.06 -12.95 53.90
N GLY A 196 -4.61 -11.77 54.34
CA GLY A 196 -3.36 -11.20 53.84
C GLY A 196 -2.12 -11.93 54.35
N GLY A 197 -1.00 -11.70 53.69
CA GLY A 197 0.30 -12.25 54.05
C GLY A 197 1.01 -11.40 55.11
N VAL A 198 2.05 -11.99 55.71
CA VAL A 198 2.94 -11.34 56.68
C VAL A 198 4.37 -11.49 56.21
N ILE A 199 5.06 -10.36 56.04
CA ILE A 199 6.42 -10.30 55.51
C ILE A 199 7.31 -9.48 56.45
N LYS A 200 8.58 -9.83 56.58
CA LYS A 200 9.58 -8.99 57.24
C LYS A 200 10.07 -7.90 56.31
N TYR A 201 10.34 -6.73 56.87
CA TYR A 201 11.03 -5.64 56.20
C TYR A 201 12.32 -5.27 56.94
N ASN A 202 13.26 -4.68 56.20
CA ASN A 202 14.63 -4.44 56.70
C ASN A 202 15.03 -2.95 56.69
N ASP A 203 14.10 -2.03 56.43
CA ASP A 203 14.36 -0.59 56.39
C ASP A 203 13.56 0.14 57.47
N ALA A 204 14.25 0.93 58.31
CA ALA A 204 13.65 1.69 59.41
C ALA A 204 12.69 2.80 58.94
N ARG A 205 12.74 3.21 57.66
CA ARG A 205 11.75 4.16 57.09
C ARG A 205 10.32 3.62 57.20
N ILE A 206 10.15 2.31 57.03
CA ILE A 206 8.85 1.63 57.06
C ILE A 206 8.19 1.74 58.45
N ASP A 207 8.97 1.95 59.52
CA ASP A 207 8.41 2.17 60.86
C ASP A 207 7.46 3.38 60.91
N LYS A 208 7.69 4.40 60.06
CA LYS A 208 6.83 5.59 59.96
C LYS A 208 5.45 5.25 59.39
N TRP A 209 5.35 4.18 58.59
CA TRP A 209 4.12 3.79 57.92
C TRP A 209 3.08 3.20 58.88
N ALA A 210 3.48 2.86 60.11
CA ALA A 210 2.56 2.35 61.14
C ALA A 210 1.38 3.29 61.45
N ASN A 211 1.54 4.60 61.19
CA ASN A 211 0.49 5.60 61.40
C ASN A 211 -0.30 5.96 60.12
N GLU A 212 0.02 5.33 58.98
CA GLU A 212 -0.52 5.67 57.66
C GLU A 212 -1.74 4.80 57.33
N ALA A 213 -2.94 5.35 57.51
CA ALA A 213 -4.20 4.60 57.39
C ALA A 213 -4.55 4.13 55.96
N ASP A 214 -3.86 4.64 54.94
CA ASP A 214 -4.09 4.30 53.53
C ASP A 214 -2.80 3.99 52.76
N ALA A 215 -1.83 3.33 53.42
CA ALA A 215 -0.62 2.84 52.77
C ALA A 215 -0.88 1.55 51.98
N TRP A 216 -0.24 1.43 50.81
CA TRP A 216 -0.37 0.27 49.91
C TRP A 216 0.99 -0.28 49.51
N MET A 217 0.99 -1.53 49.09
CA MET A 217 2.15 -2.26 48.59
C MET A 217 1.85 -2.74 47.16
N SER A 218 2.78 -2.54 46.22
CA SER A 218 2.67 -3.00 44.84
C SER A 218 3.96 -3.68 44.38
N GLY A 219 3.85 -4.61 43.44
CA GLY A 219 4.99 -5.28 42.82
C GLY A 219 4.68 -6.72 42.44
N TYR A 220 5.72 -7.54 42.39
CA TYR A 220 5.68 -8.94 41.99
C TYR A 220 5.91 -9.83 43.21
N PHE A 221 4.84 -10.40 43.77
CA PHE A 221 4.90 -11.04 45.09
C PHE A 221 5.29 -12.53 45.06
N MET A 222 5.05 -13.24 43.96
CA MET A 222 5.38 -14.67 43.82
C MET A 222 6.04 -14.99 42.47
N TRP A 223 5.43 -14.54 41.37
CA TRP A 223 5.85 -14.77 39.98
C TRP A 223 6.11 -13.44 39.26
N GLY A 224 7.13 -13.40 38.40
CA GLY A 224 7.55 -12.19 37.68
C GLY A 224 6.58 -11.72 36.60
N TYR A 225 5.66 -12.57 36.16
CA TYR A 225 4.57 -12.21 35.25
C TYR A 225 3.31 -11.69 35.95
N ALA A 226 3.21 -11.83 37.28
CA ALA A 226 1.98 -11.55 38.03
C ALA A 226 2.18 -10.40 39.02
N ASP A 227 1.92 -9.17 38.56
CA ASP A 227 1.87 -7.99 39.43
C ASP A 227 0.61 -8.01 40.30
N ASP A 228 0.68 -7.39 41.47
CA ASP A 228 -0.50 -7.11 42.30
C ASP A 228 -0.26 -5.83 43.11
N MET A 229 -1.35 -5.22 43.57
CA MET A 229 -1.35 -4.08 44.48
C MET A 229 -2.35 -4.34 45.60
N VAL A 230 -1.88 -4.27 46.84
CA VAL A 230 -2.64 -4.65 48.04
C VAL A 230 -2.46 -3.63 49.15
N LYS A 231 -3.52 -3.38 49.92
CA LYS A 231 -3.47 -2.47 51.05
C LYS A 231 -2.63 -3.05 52.18
N ILE A 232 -1.85 -2.20 52.85
CA ILE A 232 -1.14 -2.56 54.07
C ILE A 232 -2.14 -2.47 55.23
N ALA A 233 -2.36 -3.57 55.94
CA ALA A 233 -3.29 -3.62 57.07
C ALA A 233 -2.66 -3.09 58.35
N SER A 234 -1.39 -3.45 58.60
CA SER A 234 -0.66 -3.02 59.78
C SER A 234 0.84 -3.19 59.59
N VAL A 235 1.61 -2.33 60.24
CA VAL A 235 3.07 -2.43 60.37
C VAL A 235 3.41 -2.59 61.86
N ASP A 236 4.13 -3.65 62.21
CA ASP A 236 4.65 -3.86 63.56
C ASP A 236 6.13 -3.49 63.58
N THR A 237 6.45 -2.40 64.27
CA THR A 237 7.81 -1.84 64.38
C THR A 237 8.69 -2.63 65.35
N LYS A 238 8.12 -3.44 66.25
CA LYS A 238 8.91 -4.27 67.18
C LYS A 238 9.45 -5.52 66.51
N THR A 239 8.61 -6.14 65.68
CA THR A 239 8.98 -7.37 64.94
C THR A 239 9.48 -7.11 63.53
N GLN A 240 9.42 -5.85 63.09
CA GLN A 240 9.72 -5.42 61.71
C GLN A 240 8.94 -6.21 60.67
N THR A 241 7.63 -6.36 60.91
CA THR A 241 6.72 -7.09 60.02
C THR A 241 5.63 -6.21 59.45
N LEU A 242 5.27 -6.46 58.19
CA LEU A 242 4.16 -5.85 57.50
C LEU A 242 3.12 -6.91 57.20
N LYS A 243 1.86 -6.61 57.51
CA LYS A 243 0.71 -7.46 57.18
C LYS A 243 -0.14 -6.80 56.12
N THR A 244 -0.48 -7.53 55.06
CA THR A 244 -1.38 -7.03 54.01
C THR A 244 -2.85 -7.28 54.37
N ALA A 245 -3.75 -6.50 53.79
CA ALA A 245 -5.18 -6.53 54.11
C ALA A 245 -5.96 -7.61 53.32
N SER A 246 -5.40 -8.11 52.23
CA SER A 246 -6.06 -9.03 51.33
C SER A 246 -5.09 -10.05 50.75
N ALA A 247 -5.65 -11.16 50.27
CA ALA A 247 -4.91 -12.17 49.54
C ALA A 247 -4.46 -11.69 48.16
N THR A 248 -3.41 -12.34 47.65
CA THR A 248 -2.90 -12.24 46.27
C THR A 248 -3.17 -13.59 45.60
N LEU A 249 -3.27 -13.65 44.27
CA LEU A 249 -3.72 -14.88 43.59
C LEU A 249 -2.85 -16.10 43.95
N TYR A 250 -1.54 -15.88 44.06
CA TYR A 250 -0.53 -16.92 44.30
C TYR A 250 0.08 -16.90 45.71
N GLY A 251 -0.35 -15.99 46.59
CA GLY A 251 0.32 -15.72 47.86
C GLY A 251 1.64 -14.98 47.72
N TYR A 252 2.48 -15.04 48.75
CA TYR A 252 3.81 -14.41 48.81
C TYR A 252 4.93 -15.46 48.82
N GLY A 253 6.07 -15.12 48.22
CA GLY A 253 7.31 -15.89 48.34
C GLY A 253 8.53 -14.99 48.47
N ASP A 254 9.66 -15.53 48.92
CA ASP A 254 10.94 -14.83 49.07
C ASP A 254 12.04 -15.48 48.19
N SER A 255 13.27 -14.99 48.23
CA SER A 255 14.44 -15.73 47.69
C SER A 255 14.57 -15.85 46.15
N LYS A 256 13.70 -15.23 45.34
CA LYS A 256 13.85 -15.14 43.87
C LYS A 256 14.03 -13.68 43.42
N PRO A 257 14.84 -13.40 42.39
CA PRO A 257 15.22 -12.03 42.02
C PRO A 257 14.04 -11.18 41.52
N TRP A 258 13.04 -11.80 40.88
CA TRP A 258 11.83 -11.11 40.42
C TRP A 258 10.82 -10.83 41.54
N ARG A 259 11.05 -11.32 42.77
CA ARG A 259 10.14 -11.09 43.89
C ARG A 259 10.49 -9.76 44.54
N GLN A 260 9.85 -8.70 44.08
CA GLN A 260 10.17 -7.34 44.44
C GLN A 260 8.90 -6.52 44.66
N TRP A 261 8.99 -5.48 45.49
CA TRP A 261 7.85 -4.63 45.83
C TRP A 261 8.27 -3.19 46.12
N TYR A 262 7.28 -2.30 46.19
CA TYR A 262 7.43 -0.91 46.61
C TYR A 262 6.14 -0.44 47.32
N GLY A 263 6.28 0.50 48.25
CA GLY A 263 5.18 1.12 48.97
C GLY A 263 4.62 2.33 48.21
N VAL A 264 3.32 2.57 48.27
CA VAL A 264 2.65 3.69 47.59
C VAL A 264 1.54 4.32 48.43
N ASN A 265 1.25 5.60 48.14
CA ASN A 265 0.25 6.43 48.82
C ASN A 265 0.54 6.62 50.33
N ILE A 266 1.74 7.08 50.65
CA ILE A 266 2.27 7.24 52.01
C ILE A 266 2.73 8.69 52.17
N LEU A 267 2.13 9.46 53.07
CA LEU A 267 2.45 10.89 53.22
C LEU A 267 3.90 11.10 53.65
N ALA A 268 4.43 10.22 54.52
CA ALA A 268 5.83 10.24 54.92
C ALA A 268 6.82 10.06 53.75
N GLU A 269 6.38 9.49 52.63
CA GLU A 269 7.19 9.28 51.41
C GLU A 269 6.77 10.25 50.28
N LEU A 270 6.07 11.35 50.59
CA LEU A 270 5.90 12.47 49.65
C LEU A 270 7.18 13.32 49.72
N ASP A 271 8.22 12.91 48.99
CA ASP A 271 9.58 13.42 49.17
C ASP A 271 10.38 13.67 47.88
N THR A 272 9.79 13.46 46.70
CA THR A 272 10.44 13.84 45.43
C THR A 272 9.49 14.62 44.52
N PRO A 273 10.02 15.48 43.62
CA PRO A 273 9.19 16.10 42.59
C PRO A 273 8.35 15.09 41.81
N ARG A 274 7.17 15.55 41.39
CA ARG A 274 6.15 14.81 40.64
C ARG A 274 5.32 13.81 41.44
N GLU A 275 5.52 13.74 42.75
CA GLU A 275 4.68 12.96 43.65
C GLU A 275 3.44 13.71 44.14
N TYR A 276 2.39 12.96 44.42
CA TYR A 276 1.21 13.45 45.12
C TYR A 276 0.69 12.47 46.17
N TYR A 277 -0.02 13.03 47.14
CA TYR A 277 -0.75 12.32 48.17
C TYR A 277 -2.14 12.92 48.34
N VAL A 278 -3.17 12.08 48.47
CA VAL A 278 -4.54 12.54 48.75
C VAL A 278 -4.98 12.00 50.10
N ASN A 279 -5.17 12.89 51.07
CA ASN A 279 -5.90 12.57 52.28
C ASN A 279 -7.40 12.48 51.93
N ARG A 280 -7.87 11.29 51.60
CA ARG A 280 -9.26 11.05 51.16
C ARG A 280 -10.30 11.29 52.26
N LYS A 281 -9.90 11.19 53.54
CA LYS A 281 -10.79 11.50 54.68
C LYS A 281 -11.04 13.00 54.79
N GLU A 282 -9.98 13.79 54.64
CA GLU A 282 -10.05 15.25 54.78
C GLU A 282 -10.34 15.96 53.47
N GLY A 283 -10.12 15.32 52.32
CA GLY A 283 -10.27 15.90 50.99
C GLY A 283 -9.12 16.85 50.62
N ILE A 284 -7.90 16.53 51.07
CA ILE A 284 -6.72 17.38 50.86
C ILE A 284 -5.77 16.67 49.90
N LEU A 285 -5.51 17.31 48.77
CA LEU A 285 -4.46 16.94 47.83
C LEU A 285 -3.17 17.68 48.20
N GLN A 286 -2.05 16.96 48.27
CA GLN A 286 -0.70 17.49 48.44
C GLN A 286 0.18 16.99 47.31
N PHE A 287 1.06 17.84 46.76
CA PHE A 287 1.97 17.45 45.69
C PHE A 287 3.24 18.30 45.66
N ILE A 288 4.31 17.76 45.08
CA ILE A 288 5.61 18.41 44.95
C ILE A 288 5.94 18.59 43.47
N LEU A 289 6.45 19.76 43.11
CA LEU A 289 6.96 20.06 41.77
C LEU A 289 8.46 20.39 41.81
N GLU A 290 9.11 20.23 40.68
CA GLU A 290 10.53 20.58 40.51
C GLU A 290 10.68 22.10 40.47
N GLU A 291 9.87 22.76 39.64
CA GLU A 291 9.81 24.21 39.49
C GLU A 291 8.45 24.77 39.97
N ASP A 292 8.37 26.09 40.09
CA ASP A 292 7.15 26.81 40.52
C ASP A 292 6.35 27.26 39.28
N ASP A 293 5.89 26.30 38.48
CA ASP A 293 5.40 26.51 37.11
C ASP A 293 3.98 25.99 36.87
N ILE A 294 3.03 26.21 37.78
CA ILE A 294 1.65 25.72 37.60
C ILE A 294 0.87 26.59 36.61
N GLU A 295 0.83 26.20 35.33
CA GLU A 295 -0.04 26.80 34.30
C GLU A 295 -1.46 26.25 34.37
N SER A 296 -1.59 24.94 34.59
CA SER A 296 -2.88 24.28 34.75
C SER A 296 -2.82 23.14 35.78
N LEU A 297 -3.90 22.98 36.53
CA LEU A 297 -4.12 21.84 37.42
C LEU A 297 -5.52 21.28 37.18
N GLU A 298 -5.61 20.01 36.81
CA GLU A 298 -6.87 19.27 36.68
C GLU A 298 -6.89 18.06 37.61
N PHE A 299 -8.07 17.66 38.06
CA PHE A 299 -8.28 16.46 38.87
C PHE A 299 -9.31 15.55 38.20
N SER A 300 -8.98 14.27 37.99
CA SER A 300 -9.86 13.32 37.29
C SER A 300 -11.06 12.90 38.14
N ILE A 301 -12.25 12.86 37.52
CA ILE A 301 -13.50 12.51 38.23
C ILE A 301 -14.37 11.47 37.51
N LEU A 302 -14.35 11.42 36.17
CA LEU A 302 -15.19 10.53 35.37
C LEU A 302 -14.72 9.07 35.50
N GLU A 303 -15.57 8.19 36.05
CA GLU A 303 -15.27 6.77 36.25
C GLU A 303 -15.67 5.89 35.05
N ASP A 304 -16.71 6.29 34.34
CA ASP A 304 -17.29 5.59 33.20
C ASP A 304 -16.67 6.04 31.86
N PRO A 305 -16.92 5.33 30.73
CA PRO A 305 -16.47 5.78 29.42
C PRO A 305 -16.97 7.18 29.05
N PHE A 306 -16.24 7.91 28.20
CA PHE A 306 -16.80 9.11 27.56
C PHE A 306 -17.98 8.74 26.66
N PHE A 307 -17.81 7.68 25.86
CA PHE A 307 -18.84 7.20 24.93
C PHE A 307 -19.11 5.72 25.12
N ILE A 308 -20.40 5.37 25.10
CA ILE A 308 -20.89 4.01 24.88
C ILE A 308 -21.69 4.02 23.58
N ILE A 309 -21.20 3.31 22.56
CA ILE A 309 -21.76 3.27 21.21
C ILE A 309 -22.29 1.86 20.94
N GLN A 310 -23.59 1.73 20.74
CA GLN A 310 -24.27 0.42 20.69
C GLN A 310 -25.23 0.32 19.51
N ASN A 311 -25.26 -0.84 18.85
CA ASN A 311 -26.25 -1.15 17.80
C ASN A 311 -26.31 -0.08 16.68
N THR A 312 -25.17 0.51 16.33
CA THR A 312 -25.12 1.63 15.38
C THR A 312 -24.42 1.27 14.07
N THR A 313 -24.77 2.00 13.02
CA THR A 313 -24.03 1.94 11.75
C THR A 313 -23.52 3.31 11.33
N HIS A 314 -22.37 3.34 10.65
CA HIS A 314 -21.78 4.57 10.08
C HIS A 314 -21.58 5.68 11.10
N ILE A 315 -20.77 5.42 12.13
CA ILE A 315 -20.34 6.43 13.10
C ILE A 315 -18.91 6.84 12.77
N VAL A 316 -18.63 8.13 12.74
CA VAL A 316 -17.26 8.66 12.60
C VAL A 316 -16.99 9.62 13.76
N ILE A 317 -15.93 9.37 14.52
CA ILE A 317 -15.39 10.30 15.52
C ILE A 317 -13.97 10.61 15.10
N GLU A 318 -13.69 11.88 14.82
CA GLU A 318 -12.45 12.28 14.18
C GLU A 318 -11.79 13.47 14.88
N GLY A 319 -10.46 13.46 15.03
CA GLY A 319 -9.67 14.64 15.40
C GLY A 319 -9.86 15.15 16.82
N ILE A 320 -10.29 14.29 17.76
CA ILE A 320 -10.61 14.67 19.15
C ILE A 320 -9.59 14.07 20.11
N GLN A 321 -9.18 14.87 21.10
CA GLN A 321 -8.33 14.43 22.19
C GLN A 321 -9.17 14.09 23.43
N PHE A 322 -8.97 12.90 24.00
CA PHE A 322 -9.61 12.42 25.22
C PHE A 322 -8.59 12.41 26.36
N GLU A 323 -8.89 13.07 27.48
CA GLU A 323 -7.96 13.15 28.61
C GLU A 323 -8.59 13.26 30.01
N CYS A 324 -7.74 13.10 31.03
CA CYS A 324 -8.06 13.37 32.43
C CYS A 324 -9.28 12.59 32.97
N SER A 325 -9.40 11.32 32.59
CA SER A 325 -10.50 10.45 33.03
C SER A 325 -9.98 9.32 33.91
N ARG A 326 -10.79 8.83 34.85
CA ARG A 326 -10.48 7.63 35.63
C ARG A 326 -10.89 6.35 34.89
N GLY A 327 -11.85 6.46 33.98
CA GLY A 327 -12.39 5.36 33.17
C GLY A 327 -11.67 5.15 31.84
N LEU A 328 -12.30 4.36 30.97
CA LEU A 328 -11.84 4.16 29.59
C LEU A 328 -12.32 5.27 28.65
N GLY A 329 -11.78 5.37 27.44
CA GLY A 329 -12.21 6.37 26.45
C GLY A 329 -13.57 6.09 25.82
N ILE A 330 -13.60 5.12 24.89
CA ILE A 330 -14.80 4.75 24.11
C ILE A 330 -15.06 3.25 24.23
N ALA A 331 -16.31 2.88 24.52
CA ALA A 331 -16.80 1.50 24.40
C ALA A 331 -17.76 1.37 23.22
N MET A 332 -17.58 0.33 22.42
CA MET A 332 -18.37 0.04 21.22
C MET A 332 -18.87 -1.40 21.26
N ASP A 333 -20.15 -1.63 21.00
CA ASP A 333 -20.69 -2.97 20.79
C ASP A 333 -21.77 -3.01 19.70
N ASN A 334 -21.79 -4.12 19.00
CA ASN A 334 -22.66 -4.42 17.88
C ASN A 334 -22.70 -3.29 16.82
N THR A 335 -21.55 -2.70 16.53
CA THR A 335 -21.42 -1.61 15.57
C THR A 335 -21.01 -2.12 14.19
N ASN A 336 -21.49 -1.49 13.12
CA ASN A 336 -21.04 -1.79 11.76
C ASN A 336 -20.51 -0.52 11.08
N ASN A 337 -19.27 -0.59 10.58
CA ASN A 337 -18.63 0.53 9.90
C ASN A 337 -18.49 1.80 10.78
N ALA A 338 -18.12 1.61 12.05
CA ALA A 338 -17.75 2.73 12.93
C ALA A 338 -16.25 3.02 12.82
N THR A 339 -15.89 4.30 12.69
CA THR A 339 -14.53 4.77 12.46
C THR A 339 -14.12 5.77 13.55
N ILE A 340 -13.06 5.47 14.27
CA ILE A 340 -12.37 6.42 15.16
C ILE A 340 -11.07 6.82 14.47
N LYS A 341 -10.91 8.10 14.16
CA LYS A 341 -9.85 8.57 13.25
C LYS A 341 -9.09 9.76 13.80
N ASP A 342 -7.76 9.74 13.72
CA ASP A 342 -6.91 10.88 14.08
C ASP A 342 -7.18 11.43 15.50
N CYS A 343 -7.62 10.57 16.42
CA CYS A 343 -7.91 10.91 17.81
C CYS A 343 -6.70 10.62 18.70
N ALA A 344 -6.59 11.33 19.82
CA ALA A 344 -5.58 11.06 20.84
C ALA A 344 -6.26 10.64 22.14
N PHE A 345 -5.84 9.51 22.72
CA PHE A 345 -6.28 9.03 24.01
C PHE A 345 -5.11 9.11 24.96
N ARG A 346 -5.19 10.01 25.95
CA ARG A 346 -4.12 10.18 26.91
C ARG A 346 -4.60 10.37 28.31
N ASN A 347 -3.75 10.17 29.31
CA ASN A 347 -4.09 10.51 30.69
C ASN A 347 -5.41 9.86 31.18
N LEU A 348 -5.67 8.63 30.73
CA LEU A 348 -6.84 7.86 31.12
C LEU A 348 -6.43 6.81 32.15
N GLY A 349 -7.24 6.65 33.19
CA GLY A 349 -7.00 5.68 34.27
C GLY A 349 -7.17 4.21 33.87
N SER A 350 -7.72 3.95 32.68
CA SER A 350 -7.94 2.61 32.13
C SER A 350 -7.38 2.51 30.70
N ILE A 351 -8.12 1.93 29.76
CA ILE A 351 -7.78 1.79 28.34
C ILE A 351 -8.38 2.91 27.47
N GLY A 352 -7.89 3.07 26.24
CA GLY A 352 -8.45 4.02 25.27
C GLY A 352 -9.78 3.55 24.68
N ILE A 353 -9.80 2.41 24.01
CA ILE A 353 -11.00 1.93 23.27
C ILE A 353 -11.28 0.46 23.56
N MET A 354 -12.55 0.10 23.75
CA MET A 354 -13.04 -1.28 23.77
C MET A 354 -14.05 -1.51 22.65
N VAL A 355 -13.82 -2.54 21.84
CA VAL A 355 -14.77 -3.04 20.83
C VAL A 355 -15.24 -4.44 21.23
N GLY A 356 -16.55 -4.59 21.41
CA GLY A 356 -17.21 -5.74 21.99
C GLY A 356 -17.46 -5.59 23.49
N LYS A 357 -18.50 -6.25 23.98
CA LYS A 357 -18.89 -6.29 25.38
C LYS A 357 -17.78 -6.85 26.27
N GLY A 358 -17.71 -6.34 27.49
CA GLY A 358 -16.89 -6.89 28.56
C GLY A 358 -17.74 -7.69 29.55
N VAL A 359 -17.29 -7.80 30.80
CA VAL A 359 -17.91 -8.67 31.81
C VAL A 359 -17.90 -7.98 33.17
N GLU A 360 -18.99 -8.09 33.92
CA GLU A 360 -19.07 -7.58 35.30
C GLU A 360 -17.88 -8.11 36.15
N PRO A 361 -17.26 -7.27 36.99
CA PRO A 361 -16.22 -7.71 37.91
C PRO A 361 -16.70 -8.88 38.77
N PHE A 362 -15.85 -9.89 38.97
CA PHE A 362 -16.18 -11.00 39.86
C PHE A 362 -16.09 -10.59 41.34
N ASP A 363 -17.07 -11.04 42.14
CA ASP A 363 -17.07 -10.83 43.59
C ASP A 363 -15.88 -11.50 44.30
N LYS A 364 -15.47 -12.67 43.79
CA LYS A 364 -14.31 -13.42 44.29
C LYS A 364 -13.13 -13.24 43.36
N TYR A 365 -11.98 -12.93 43.93
CA TYR A 365 -10.72 -12.91 43.21
C TYR A 365 -10.30 -14.34 42.85
N ARG A 366 -10.22 -14.63 41.55
CA ARG A 366 -9.94 -15.96 41.00
C ARG A 366 -9.26 -15.86 39.65
N HIS A 367 -8.54 -16.90 39.28
CA HIS A 367 -7.82 -16.98 38.01
C HIS A 367 -8.77 -17.12 36.80
N GLU A 368 -9.79 -17.96 36.94
CA GLU A 368 -10.76 -18.27 35.90
C GLU A 368 -12.18 -18.28 36.48
N GLY A 369 -13.16 -17.98 35.63
CA GLY A 369 -14.56 -18.08 35.99
C GLY A 369 -15.45 -17.41 34.96
N THR A 370 -16.73 -17.71 34.97
CA THR A 370 -17.72 -17.07 34.09
C THR A 370 -18.57 -16.07 34.89
N GLY A 371 -19.18 -15.13 34.17
CA GLY A 371 -19.97 -14.04 34.73
C GLY A 371 -20.83 -13.37 33.68
N LYS A 372 -21.49 -12.28 34.03
CA LYS A 372 -22.46 -11.61 33.16
C LYS A 372 -21.77 -10.66 32.19
N VAL A 373 -22.02 -10.88 30.89
CA VAL A 373 -21.53 -10.03 29.81
C VAL A 373 -22.29 -8.70 29.81
N ILE A 374 -21.58 -7.58 29.70
CA ILE A 374 -22.14 -6.23 29.81
C ILE A 374 -21.42 -5.25 28.87
N SER A 375 -22.14 -4.21 28.45
CA SER A 375 -21.60 -3.10 27.67
C SER A 375 -20.91 -2.06 28.55
N GLY A 376 -19.96 -1.32 27.98
CA GLY A 376 -19.34 -0.16 28.63
C GLY A 376 -18.31 -0.46 29.72
N ILE A 377 -18.21 -1.72 30.16
CA ILE A 377 -17.31 -2.15 31.23
C ILE A 377 -16.43 -3.26 30.71
N VAL A 378 -15.10 -3.18 30.92
CA VAL A 378 -14.17 -4.28 30.65
C VAL A 378 -14.28 -5.34 31.75
N GLY A 379 -14.09 -4.94 33.01
CA GLY A 379 -14.23 -5.77 34.21
C GLY A 379 -13.42 -7.07 34.19
N SER A 380 -14.05 -8.22 34.45
CA SER A 380 -13.39 -9.54 34.50
C SER A 380 -13.35 -10.27 33.14
N LEU A 381 -13.24 -9.49 32.05
CA LEU A 381 -13.28 -10.00 30.68
C LEU A 381 -12.26 -11.11 30.43
N GLN A 382 -11.01 -10.92 30.88
CA GLN A 382 -9.92 -11.85 30.61
C GLN A 382 -10.20 -13.23 31.24
N GLN A 383 -10.60 -13.26 32.51
CA GLN A 383 -10.93 -14.48 33.24
C GLN A 383 -12.16 -15.18 32.65
N HIS A 384 -13.15 -14.40 32.21
CA HIS A 384 -14.34 -14.92 31.53
C HIS A 384 -14.01 -15.58 30.21
N ILE A 385 -13.25 -14.91 29.35
CA ILE A 385 -12.86 -15.44 28.05
C ILE A 385 -11.94 -16.66 28.24
N TYR A 386 -11.12 -16.69 29.28
CA TYR A 386 -10.31 -17.87 29.66
C TYR A 386 -11.16 -19.10 29.98
N ALA A 387 -12.23 -18.94 30.76
CA ALA A 387 -13.15 -20.03 31.07
C ALA A 387 -14.12 -20.36 29.92
N ASN A 388 -14.45 -19.38 29.07
CA ASN A 388 -15.41 -19.52 27.98
C ASN A 388 -14.85 -18.93 26.66
N PRO A 389 -13.95 -19.64 25.97
CA PRO A 389 -13.22 -19.10 24.81
C PRO A 389 -14.12 -18.81 23.61
N THR A 390 -15.32 -19.42 23.56
CA THR A 390 -16.27 -19.24 22.45
C THR A 390 -17.27 -18.11 22.68
N GLN A 391 -17.08 -17.29 23.73
CA GLN A 391 -17.96 -16.17 24.04
C GLN A 391 -18.00 -15.17 22.88
N TYR A 392 -19.18 -15.01 22.28
CA TYR A 392 -19.39 -13.94 21.31
C TYR A 392 -19.55 -12.61 22.06
N ARG A 393 -18.63 -11.67 21.80
CA ARG A 393 -18.60 -10.37 22.48
C ARG A 393 -19.45 -9.30 21.80
N GLU A 394 -20.10 -9.62 20.68
CA GLU A 394 -20.83 -8.62 19.89
C GLU A 394 -19.92 -7.44 19.49
N GLY A 395 -18.71 -7.70 19.02
CA GLY A 395 -17.76 -6.65 18.58
C GLY A 395 -18.16 -5.95 17.27
N GLY A 396 -19.24 -6.39 16.62
CA GLY A 396 -19.66 -5.83 15.35
C GLY A 396 -18.70 -6.16 14.20
N LYS A 397 -18.77 -5.38 13.10
CA LYS A 397 -18.03 -5.63 11.87
C LYS A 397 -17.51 -4.37 11.19
N ASN A 398 -16.41 -4.50 10.45
CA ASN A 398 -15.82 -3.44 9.63
C ASN A 398 -15.51 -2.13 10.39
N ASN A 399 -15.31 -2.21 11.70
CA ASN A 399 -14.94 -1.07 12.52
C ASN A 399 -13.46 -0.74 12.34
N LYS A 400 -13.11 0.54 12.36
CA LYS A 400 -11.74 1.02 12.08
C LYS A 400 -11.28 2.00 13.14
N ILE A 401 -10.06 1.80 13.64
CA ILE A 401 -9.34 2.74 14.49
C ILE A 401 -8.10 3.15 13.69
N ILE A 402 -8.04 4.40 13.23
CA ILE A 402 -7.06 4.84 12.22
C ILE A 402 -6.33 6.07 12.70
N GLY A 403 -5.00 6.12 12.57
CA GLY A 403 -4.25 7.35 12.79
C GLY A 403 -4.26 7.85 14.23
N CYS A 404 -4.66 7.01 15.19
CA CYS A 404 -4.86 7.42 16.59
C CYS A 404 -3.58 7.25 17.41
N GLU A 405 -3.45 8.03 18.48
CA GLU A 405 -2.35 7.94 19.43
C GLU A 405 -2.86 7.56 20.83
N PHE A 406 -2.17 6.65 21.50
CA PHE A 406 -2.53 6.13 22.82
C PHE A 406 -1.31 6.22 23.75
N TYR A 407 -1.39 7.05 24.80
CA TYR A 407 -0.28 7.23 25.74
C TYR A 407 -0.69 7.67 27.14
N ASP A 408 0.19 7.49 28.13
CA ASP A 408 -0.11 7.80 29.55
C ASP A 408 -1.38 7.10 30.08
N LEU A 409 -1.66 5.90 29.56
CA LEU A 409 -2.86 5.12 29.89
C LEU A 409 -2.63 4.19 31.08
N GLY A 410 -3.65 3.98 31.91
CA GLY A 410 -3.55 3.21 33.15
C GLY A 410 -3.43 1.70 32.95
N ALA A 411 -4.13 1.10 31.98
CA ALA A 411 -4.31 -0.36 31.90
C ALA A 411 -4.26 -0.95 30.47
N GLY A 412 -3.48 -0.36 29.56
CA GLY A 412 -3.32 -0.79 28.17
C GLY A 412 -3.93 0.19 27.16
N GLY A 413 -4.00 -0.20 25.88
CA GLY A 413 -4.43 0.69 24.78
C GLY A 413 -5.84 0.40 24.26
N VAL A 414 -5.97 -0.64 23.44
CA VAL A 414 -7.22 -0.99 22.75
C VAL A 414 -7.54 -2.47 22.92
N ILE A 415 -8.80 -2.77 23.28
CA ILE A 415 -9.33 -4.13 23.25
C ILE A 415 -10.21 -4.28 22.00
N LEU A 416 -9.74 -5.04 21.01
CA LEU A 416 -10.43 -5.26 19.74
C LEU A 416 -11.08 -6.65 19.70
N GLY A 417 -12.41 -6.68 19.73
CA GLY A 417 -13.21 -7.86 19.43
C GLY A 417 -13.89 -7.76 18.06
N GLY A 418 -14.45 -8.88 17.60
CA GLY A 418 -15.17 -8.95 16.32
C GLY A 418 -15.16 -10.36 15.74
N GLY A 419 -16.21 -10.71 15.01
CA GLY A 419 -16.37 -12.08 14.48
C GLY A 419 -16.80 -13.10 15.53
N ASN A 420 -17.17 -14.29 15.07
CA ASN A 420 -17.76 -15.35 15.90
C ASN A 420 -16.93 -16.63 15.81
N LEU A 421 -16.36 -17.05 16.94
CA LEU A 421 -15.46 -18.18 17.01
C LEU A 421 -16.16 -19.51 16.67
N LYS A 422 -17.45 -19.69 17.01
CA LYS A 422 -18.18 -20.94 16.74
C LYS A 422 -18.47 -21.13 15.25
N THR A 423 -18.73 -20.04 14.54
CA THR A 423 -19.10 -20.06 13.11
C THR A 423 -17.93 -19.72 12.19
N LEU A 424 -16.81 -19.26 12.73
CA LEU A 424 -15.67 -18.67 12.00
C LEU A 424 -16.06 -17.47 11.11
N GLU A 425 -17.15 -16.79 11.46
CA GLU A 425 -17.56 -15.57 10.77
C GLU A 425 -16.61 -14.42 11.13
N LYS A 426 -16.07 -13.74 10.10
CA LYS A 426 -15.09 -12.67 10.28
C LYS A 426 -15.74 -11.36 10.75
N GLY A 427 -15.05 -10.67 11.65
CA GLY A 427 -15.35 -9.30 12.07
C GLY A 427 -14.86 -8.26 11.06
N ASN A 428 -13.66 -8.45 10.49
CA ASN A 428 -12.96 -7.46 9.68
C ASN A 428 -12.77 -6.10 10.40
N ASN A 429 -12.67 -6.11 11.73
CA ASN A 429 -12.34 -4.92 12.49
C ASN A 429 -10.83 -4.69 12.42
N SER A 430 -10.40 -3.42 12.42
CA SER A 430 -8.99 -3.08 12.20
C SER A 430 -8.49 -1.93 13.08
N ILE A 431 -7.25 -2.06 13.54
CA ILE A 431 -6.42 -0.97 14.04
C ILE A 431 -5.35 -0.71 12.99
N GLU A 432 -5.24 0.51 12.52
CA GLU A 432 -4.38 0.87 11.40
C GLU A 432 -3.67 2.20 11.64
N ASN A 433 -2.37 2.25 11.35
CA ASN A 433 -1.58 3.48 11.41
C ASN A 433 -1.68 4.21 12.77
N CYS A 434 -1.70 3.46 13.87
CA CYS A 434 -1.82 4.02 15.22
C CYS A 434 -0.49 3.92 15.98
N VAL A 435 -0.31 4.82 16.94
CA VAL A 435 0.89 4.87 17.79
C VAL A 435 0.49 4.57 19.24
N PHE A 436 1.20 3.64 19.86
CA PHE A 436 1.01 3.26 21.26
C PHE A 436 2.33 3.40 22.00
N HIS A 437 2.35 4.19 23.06
CA HIS A 437 3.54 4.33 23.90
C HIS A 437 3.22 4.77 25.31
N ASP A 438 4.07 4.48 26.29
CA ASP A 438 3.83 4.86 27.69
C ASP A 438 2.46 4.37 28.20
N VAL A 439 2.02 3.22 27.69
CA VAL A 439 0.83 2.52 28.17
C VAL A 439 1.18 1.80 29.47
N ASN A 440 0.19 1.59 30.34
CA ASN A 440 0.30 0.79 31.59
C ASN A 440 0.94 1.50 32.79
N ARG A 441 0.53 2.74 33.04
CA ARG A 441 0.96 3.51 34.21
C ARG A 441 0.49 2.92 35.55
N ILE A 442 -0.62 2.17 35.58
CA ILE A 442 -1.25 1.65 36.80
C ILE A 442 -1.21 0.11 36.84
N GLU A 443 -1.75 -0.55 35.82
CA GLU A 443 -1.83 -2.01 35.73
C GLU A 443 -0.83 -2.52 34.70
N LYS A 444 0.14 -3.35 35.10
CA LYS A 444 1.29 -3.69 34.25
C LYS A 444 1.07 -5.00 33.51
N SER A 445 0.87 -6.11 34.21
CA SER A 445 0.87 -7.43 33.59
C SER A 445 -0.46 -7.78 32.91
N TYR A 446 -0.38 -8.40 31.73
CA TYR A 446 -1.56 -8.84 30.96
C TYR A 446 -2.53 -7.72 30.59
N ARG A 447 -1.94 -6.57 30.29
CA ARG A 447 -2.62 -5.34 29.88
C ARG A 447 -1.93 -4.79 28.63
N PRO A 448 -2.07 -5.43 27.46
CA PRO A 448 -1.30 -5.08 26.28
C PRO A 448 -1.69 -3.71 25.71
N ALA A 449 -0.84 -3.16 24.84
CA ALA A 449 -1.22 -2.03 23.99
C ALA A 449 -2.42 -2.40 23.11
N VAL A 450 -2.43 -3.62 22.54
CA VAL A 450 -3.56 -4.16 21.79
C VAL A 450 -3.96 -5.54 22.30
N TYR A 451 -5.20 -5.68 22.76
CA TYR A 451 -5.79 -6.96 23.12
C TYR A 451 -6.76 -7.41 22.01
N LEU A 452 -6.34 -8.40 21.22
CA LEU A 452 -7.09 -8.92 20.08
C LEU A 452 -7.84 -10.21 20.42
N THR A 453 -9.13 -10.26 20.08
CA THR A 453 -10.01 -11.42 20.29
C THR A 453 -10.91 -11.65 19.07
N GLY A 454 -11.44 -12.87 18.89
CA GLY A 454 -12.41 -13.18 17.84
C GLY A 454 -11.78 -13.55 16.49
N VAL A 455 -12.51 -13.34 15.39
CA VAL A 455 -12.17 -13.93 14.08
C VAL A 455 -11.97 -12.87 13.00
N GLY A 456 -10.86 -12.95 12.27
CA GLY A 456 -10.63 -12.15 11.05
C GLY A 456 -10.44 -10.66 11.30
N ASN A 457 -9.88 -10.27 12.45
CA ASN A 457 -9.53 -8.89 12.78
C ASN A 457 -8.06 -8.60 12.44
N MET A 458 -7.68 -7.32 12.40
CA MET A 458 -6.38 -6.92 11.89
C MET A 458 -5.73 -5.78 12.67
N VAL A 459 -4.41 -5.86 12.84
CA VAL A 459 -3.55 -4.79 13.39
C VAL A 459 -2.44 -4.53 12.40
N ARG A 460 -2.36 -3.32 11.84
CA ARG A 460 -1.36 -3.02 10.82
C ARG A 460 -0.82 -1.61 10.78
N HIS A 461 0.39 -1.48 10.25
CA HIS A 461 1.07 -0.18 10.13
C HIS A 461 1.17 0.57 11.46
N CYS A 462 1.11 -0.11 12.61
CA CYS A 462 1.18 0.54 13.92
C CYS A 462 2.62 0.59 14.43
N GLU A 463 2.89 1.56 15.30
CA GLU A 463 4.13 1.67 16.06
C GLU A 463 3.80 1.49 17.55
N ILE A 464 4.37 0.48 18.19
CA ILE A 464 4.12 0.15 19.60
C ILE A 464 5.45 0.10 20.33
N TYR A 465 5.63 0.99 21.31
CA TYR A 465 6.89 1.08 22.03
C TYR A 465 6.78 1.56 23.46
N ASN A 466 7.88 1.46 24.20
CA ASN A 466 7.99 1.93 25.58
C ASN A 466 6.84 1.43 26.47
N ALA A 467 6.69 0.11 26.52
CA ALA A 467 5.64 -0.57 27.29
C ALA A 467 6.25 -1.56 28.30
N PRO A 468 5.78 -1.59 29.56
CA PRO A 468 6.33 -2.50 30.56
C PRO A 468 6.02 -3.98 30.25
N SER A 469 4.95 -4.23 29.49
CA SER A 469 4.40 -5.55 29.15
C SER A 469 4.32 -5.74 27.63
N MET A 470 3.67 -6.82 27.20
CA MET A 470 3.48 -7.21 25.81
C MET A 470 2.78 -6.15 24.93
N ALA A 471 3.15 -6.08 23.65
CA ALA A 471 2.56 -5.17 22.68
C ALA A 471 1.16 -5.64 22.26
N ILE A 472 1.05 -6.90 21.82
CA ILE A 472 -0.19 -7.48 21.31
C ILE A 472 -0.49 -8.80 22.02
N TYR A 473 -1.62 -8.86 22.71
CA TYR A 473 -2.13 -10.11 23.28
C TYR A 473 -3.22 -10.67 22.38
N LEU A 474 -3.03 -11.89 21.89
CA LEU A 474 -4.04 -12.65 21.16
C LEU A 474 -4.63 -13.69 22.12
N MET A 475 -5.85 -13.50 22.60
CA MET A 475 -6.50 -14.52 23.44
C MET A 475 -7.81 -14.98 22.79
N PHE A 476 -7.81 -16.22 22.37
CA PHE A 476 -8.85 -16.98 21.69
C PHE A 476 -9.36 -16.31 20.41
N GLY A 477 -8.50 -16.33 19.39
CA GLY A 477 -8.81 -15.80 18.06
C GLY A 477 -8.36 -16.68 16.91
N ASN A 478 -9.03 -16.53 15.77
CA ASN A 478 -8.78 -17.27 14.54
C ASN A 478 -8.67 -16.33 13.34
N ASP A 479 -7.87 -16.69 12.35
CA ASP A 479 -7.73 -15.95 11.09
C ASP A 479 -7.39 -14.45 11.26
N ASN A 480 -6.80 -14.03 12.38
CA ASN A 480 -6.40 -12.64 12.61
C ASN A 480 -5.07 -12.33 11.93
N ILE A 481 -4.87 -11.08 11.54
CA ILE A 481 -3.68 -10.63 10.80
C ILE A 481 -2.96 -9.52 11.56
N ILE A 482 -1.67 -9.71 11.82
CA ILE A 482 -0.77 -8.70 12.39
C ILE A 482 0.29 -8.43 11.32
N GLU A 483 0.26 -7.26 10.69
CA GLU A 483 1.14 -6.96 9.56
C GLU A 483 1.71 -5.55 9.50
N TYR A 484 2.93 -5.40 8.97
CA TYR A 484 3.55 -4.09 8.76
C TYR A 484 3.68 -3.23 10.04
N ASN A 485 3.69 -3.83 11.23
CA ASN A 485 3.87 -3.10 12.48
C ASN A 485 5.35 -2.98 12.82
N TYR A 486 5.71 -1.88 13.48
CA TYR A 486 7.01 -1.68 14.10
C TYR A 486 6.82 -1.75 15.62
N ILE A 487 7.44 -2.74 16.26
CA ILE A 487 7.26 -3.02 17.69
C ILE A 487 8.63 -3.03 18.33
N HIS A 488 8.89 -2.11 19.25
CA HIS A 488 10.21 -1.97 19.85
C HIS A 488 10.15 -1.52 21.30
N ASP A 489 11.16 -1.84 22.10
CA ASP A 489 11.23 -1.42 23.52
C ASP A 489 9.95 -1.78 24.31
N VAL A 490 9.48 -3.01 24.14
CA VAL A 490 8.34 -3.58 24.88
C VAL A 490 8.80 -4.73 25.78
N CYS A 491 7.94 -5.17 26.70
CA CYS A 491 8.32 -6.12 27.76
C CYS A 491 9.48 -5.60 28.64
N LEU A 492 9.45 -4.30 28.96
CA LEU A 492 10.54 -3.63 29.69
C LEU A 492 10.63 -4.02 31.18
N GLU A 493 9.54 -4.51 31.77
CA GLU A 493 9.47 -4.78 33.22
C GLU A 493 8.98 -6.20 33.53
N VAL A 494 8.00 -6.71 32.77
CA VAL A 494 7.31 -7.96 33.10
C VAL A 494 8.07 -9.18 32.55
N GLU A 495 8.24 -10.21 33.37
CA GLU A 495 8.88 -11.48 32.99
C GLU A 495 7.89 -12.47 32.33
N ASP A 496 8.40 -13.47 31.62
CA ASP A 496 7.63 -14.56 30.96
C ASP A 496 6.59 -14.04 29.93
N GLN A 497 7.04 -13.13 29.06
CA GLN A 497 6.17 -12.47 28.07
C GLN A 497 6.85 -12.29 26.71
N GLY A 498 6.03 -12.27 25.66
CA GLY A 498 6.47 -11.91 24.32
C GLY A 498 5.80 -10.64 23.84
N ALA A 499 6.45 -9.90 22.92
CA ALA A 499 5.81 -8.75 22.27
C ALA A 499 4.46 -9.12 21.66
N ILE A 500 4.37 -10.32 21.05
CA ILE A 500 3.12 -11.00 20.69
C ILE A 500 3.02 -12.28 21.50
N TYR A 501 1.91 -12.46 22.22
CA TYR A 501 1.73 -13.60 23.12
C TYR A 501 0.33 -14.23 22.95
N TYR A 502 0.25 -15.56 23.01
CA TYR A 502 -1.00 -16.35 23.08
C TYR A 502 -0.75 -17.80 23.53
N GLY A 503 -1.81 -18.51 23.96
CA GLY A 503 -1.71 -19.96 24.18
C GLY A 503 -2.83 -20.61 24.99
N ARG A 504 -2.59 -21.88 25.36
CA ARG A 504 -3.51 -22.79 26.05
C ARG A 504 -4.77 -23.19 25.30
N ASN A 505 -4.95 -22.83 24.04
CA ASN A 505 -6.12 -23.25 23.27
C ASN A 505 -5.73 -23.77 21.87
N PRO A 506 -5.76 -25.09 21.64
CA PRO A 506 -5.40 -25.66 20.33
C PRO A 506 -6.37 -25.32 19.20
N ALA A 507 -7.52 -24.72 19.49
CA ALA A 507 -8.48 -24.22 18.50
C ALA A 507 -8.11 -22.86 17.90
N GLU A 508 -7.20 -22.10 18.52
CA GLU A 508 -6.68 -20.83 18.00
C GLU A 508 -5.78 -21.10 16.79
N ARG A 509 -6.32 -20.91 15.58
CA ARG A 509 -5.62 -21.30 14.34
C ARG A 509 -5.84 -20.29 13.22
N GLY A 510 -4.93 -20.29 12.26
CA GLY A 510 -5.01 -19.46 11.06
C GLY A 510 -4.58 -18.00 11.28
N ASN A 511 -4.09 -17.66 12.47
CA ASN A 511 -3.54 -16.34 12.75
C ASN A 511 -2.21 -16.16 11.99
N ILE A 512 -1.98 -14.96 11.47
CA ILE A 512 -0.82 -14.63 10.62
C ILE A 512 -0.11 -13.40 11.17
N ILE A 513 1.19 -13.55 11.43
CA ILE A 513 2.12 -12.47 11.75
C ILE A 513 3.05 -12.30 10.55
N ARG A 514 2.94 -11.19 9.80
CA ARG A 514 3.77 -10.99 8.61
C ARG A 514 4.32 -9.59 8.42
N TYR A 515 5.53 -9.49 7.89
CA TYR A 515 6.13 -8.20 7.54
C TYR A 515 6.16 -7.21 8.71
N ASN A 516 6.33 -7.67 9.95
CA ASN A 516 6.55 -6.80 11.11
C ASN A 516 8.04 -6.68 11.38
N TYR A 517 8.42 -5.59 12.06
CA TYR A 517 9.77 -5.38 12.54
C TYR A 517 9.76 -5.30 14.07
N PHE A 518 10.47 -6.24 14.69
CA PHE A 518 10.68 -6.30 16.13
C PHE A 518 12.09 -5.83 16.45
N GLU A 519 12.22 -4.84 17.33
CA GLU A 519 13.52 -4.25 17.69
C GLU A 519 13.66 -4.08 19.21
N ASN A 520 14.87 -4.29 19.74
CA ASN A 520 15.25 -3.93 21.12
C ASN A 520 14.28 -4.43 22.20
N ILE A 521 13.87 -5.70 22.12
CA ILE A 521 13.15 -6.34 23.22
C ILE A 521 14.22 -6.83 24.22
N PRO A 522 14.14 -6.48 25.52
CA PRO A 522 15.21 -6.78 26.47
C PRO A 522 15.47 -8.28 26.63
N ASP A 523 16.70 -8.69 26.95
CA ASP A 523 17.12 -10.10 27.09
C ASP A 523 17.40 -10.56 28.53
N HIS A 524 17.22 -9.67 29.52
CA HIS A 524 17.51 -9.95 30.93
C HIS A 524 16.40 -10.74 31.65
N TYR A 525 15.23 -10.88 31.03
CA TYR A 525 14.13 -11.74 31.45
C TYR A 525 13.88 -12.86 30.43
N ASN A 526 12.95 -13.78 30.73
CA ASN A 526 12.48 -14.78 29.78
C ASN A 526 11.50 -14.16 28.77
N THR A 527 12.00 -13.26 27.94
CA THR A 527 11.25 -12.46 26.98
C THR A 527 11.57 -12.85 25.54
N CYS A 528 10.62 -12.62 24.63
CA CYS A 528 10.78 -12.87 23.20
C CYS A 528 9.93 -11.93 22.34
N ALA A 529 10.08 -11.97 21.01
CA ALA A 529 9.15 -11.26 20.12
C ALA A 529 7.83 -12.03 19.95
N VAL A 530 7.89 -13.31 19.59
CA VAL A 530 6.69 -14.13 19.39
C VAL A 530 6.69 -15.29 20.37
N TYR A 531 5.77 -15.23 21.34
CA TYR A 531 5.59 -16.24 22.37
C TYR A 531 4.36 -17.10 22.07
N HIS A 532 4.61 -18.33 21.63
CA HIS A 532 3.62 -19.41 21.58
C HIS A 532 3.65 -20.13 22.93
N ASP A 533 2.79 -19.72 23.85
CA ASP A 533 2.72 -20.31 25.19
C ASP A 533 2.11 -21.71 25.16
N ASP A 534 1.86 -22.31 26.32
CA ASP A 534 1.46 -23.70 26.53
C ASP A 534 0.53 -24.28 25.45
N GLY A 535 1.11 -25.11 24.57
CA GLY A 535 0.39 -25.85 23.54
C GLY A 535 -0.25 -24.99 22.45
N ALA A 536 0.19 -23.74 22.26
CA ALA A 536 -0.31 -22.83 21.23
C ALA A 536 -0.03 -23.37 19.81
N CYS A 537 -1.04 -23.34 18.94
CA CYS A 537 -0.98 -24.01 17.63
C CYS A 537 -1.28 -23.08 16.45
N GLY A 538 -0.96 -23.55 15.24
CA GLY A 538 -1.59 -23.08 13.99
C GLY A 538 -1.34 -21.62 13.60
N MET A 539 -0.26 -21.00 14.07
CA MET A 539 0.14 -19.64 13.72
C MET A 539 1.17 -19.65 12.59
N THR A 540 1.06 -18.72 11.65
CA THR A 540 2.04 -18.52 10.58
C THR A 540 2.79 -17.21 10.80
N VAL A 541 4.11 -17.30 10.94
CA VAL A 541 5.06 -16.18 11.09
C VAL A 541 5.87 -16.09 9.80
N PHE A 542 5.60 -15.07 8.99
CA PHE A 542 6.13 -14.96 7.63
C PHE A 542 6.74 -13.59 7.31
N GLY A 543 7.97 -13.53 6.81
CA GLY A 543 8.50 -12.28 6.26
C GLY A 543 8.78 -11.20 7.31
N ASN A 544 8.97 -11.54 8.58
CA ASN A 544 9.24 -10.57 9.65
C ASN A 544 10.74 -10.38 9.86
N VAL A 545 11.11 -9.23 10.43
CA VAL A 545 12.48 -8.90 10.84
C VAL A 545 12.54 -8.86 12.36
N PHE A 546 13.47 -9.60 12.94
CA PHE A 546 13.73 -9.67 14.37
C PHE A 546 15.15 -9.16 14.61
N TYR A 547 15.29 -8.00 15.25
CA TYR A 547 16.59 -7.41 15.59
C TYR A 547 16.69 -7.25 17.11
N LYS A 548 17.61 -7.98 17.76
CA LYS A 548 17.77 -7.96 19.23
C LYS A 548 16.44 -8.12 19.97
N ALA A 549 15.68 -9.14 19.58
CA ALA A 549 14.27 -9.25 19.90
C ALA A 549 13.99 -10.23 21.06
N GLY A 550 14.58 -9.95 22.24
CA GLY A 550 14.38 -10.70 23.48
C GLY A 550 15.50 -11.68 23.80
N LYS A 551 15.36 -12.52 24.82
CA LYS A 551 16.29 -13.62 25.09
C LYS A 551 16.24 -14.70 24.00
N TRP A 552 15.02 -14.97 23.51
CA TRP A 552 14.73 -15.80 22.35
C TRP A 552 14.00 -14.94 21.33
N ASN A 553 14.31 -15.00 20.02
CA ASN A 553 13.48 -14.27 19.07
C ASN A 553 12.06 -14.85 19.00
N ALA A 554 11.93 -16.18 19.08
CA ALA A 554 10.66 -16.88 19.12
C ALA A 554 10.69 -18.04 20.11
N LEU A 555 9.56 -18.30 20.77
CA LEU A 555 9.39 -19.39 21.74
C LEU A 555 8.19 -20.26 21.37
N LEU A 556 8.41 -21.57 21.18
CA LEU A 556 7.41 -22.60 20.88
C LEU A 556 7.23 -23.54 22.09
N GLY A 557 6.26 -23.22 22.96
CA GLY A 557 6.02 -23.92 24.22
C GLY A 557 5.14 -25.16 24.07
N GLY A 558 5.68 -26.27 23.57
CA GLY A 558 4.95 -27.55 23.47
C GLY A 558 3.88 -27.63 22.37
N GLY A 559 3.67 -26.55 21.61
CA GLY A 559 2.63 -26.40 20.58
C GLY A 559 2.91 -27.12 19.26
N SER A 560 1.92 -27.13 18.35
CA SER A 560 1.99 -27.83 17.04
C SER A 560 1.46 -26.97 15.90
N ASP A 561 1.81 -27.32 14.65
CA ASP A 561 1.30 -26.67 13.43
C ASP A 561 1.70 -25.20 13.27
N ASN A 562 2.76 -24.75 13.94
CA ASN A 562 3.27 -23.39 13.79
C ASN A 562 4.25 -23.32 12.61
N VAL A 563 4.20 -22.25 11.81
CA VAL A 563 5.02 -22.10 10.60
C VAL A 563 5.87 -20.84 10.69
N TYR A 564 7.19 -21.00 10.63
CA TYR A 564 8.16 -19.92 10.51
C TYR A 564 8.81 -19.98 9.14
N ARG A 565 8.46 -19.02 8.27
CA ARG A 565 8.95 -18.99 6.89
C ARG A 565 9.42 -17.61 6.48
N ASN A 566 10.53 -17.52 5.75
CA ASN A 566 10.96 -16.26 5.12
C ASN A 566 11.25 -15.12 6.12
N ASN A 567 11.57 -15.43 7.37
CA ASN A 567 11.89 -14.43 8.38
C ASN A 567 13.39 -14.16 8.44
N MET A 568 13.75 -13.01 8.99
CA MET A 568 15.12 -12.60 9.22
C MET A 568 15.35 -12.37 10.71
N PHE A 569 16.29 -13.10 11.30
CA PHE A 569 16.68 -13.02 12.70
C PHE A 569 18.10 -12.45 12.81
N ILE A 570 18.29 -11.40 13.60
CA ILE A 570 19.52 -10.61 13.59
C ILE A 570 20.00 -10.28 15.02
N GLY A 571 21.25 -10.62 15.32
CA GLY A 571 22.02 -10.08 16.46
C GLY A 571 21.52 -10.48 17.84
N ASN A 572 21.12 -11.74 18.04
CA ASN A 572 20.55 -12.22 19.29
C ASN A 572 21.17 -13.56 19.75
N LYS A 573 21.10 -13.86 21.05
CA LYS A 573 21.67 -15.08 21.64
C LYS A 573 21.00 -16.34 21.07
N ILE A 574 19.66 -16.37 21.06
CA ILE A 574 18.93 -17.56 20.62
C ILE A 574 17.91 -17.22 19.53
N GLY A 575 17.97 -17.95 18.43
CA GLY A 575 17.02 -17.86 17.32
C GLY A 575 15.62 -18.30 17.73
N ILE A 576 15.42 -19.61 17.86
CA ILE A 576 14.12 -20.21 18.20
C ILE A 576 14.30 -21.11 19.44
N HIS A 577 13.38 -21.01 20.40
CA HIS A 577 13.24 -21.98 21.48
C HIS A 577 12.08 -22.94 21.21
N VAL A 578 12.27 -24.21 21.51
CA VAL A 578 11.20 -25.23 21.46
C VAL A 578 11.33 -26.20 22.63
N ASP A 579 10.22 -26.44 23.34
CA ASP A 579 10.20 -27.37 24.45
C ASP A 579 9.05 -28.39 24.36
N ASN A 580 9.09 -29.40 25.23
CA ASN A 580 8.07 -30.42 25.37
C ASN A 580 7.24 -30.26 26.65
N ARG A 581 6.91 -29.02 27.05
CA ARG A 581 6.21 -28.76 28.33
C ARG A 581 4.92 -29.56 28.54
N LEU A 582 4.19 -29.87 27.45
CA LEU A 582 3.00 -30.73 27.46
C LEU A 582 3.27 -32.18 27.91
N GLN A 583 4.53 -32.61 28.01
CA GLN A 583 4.92 -33.91 28.56
C GLN A 583 5.34 -33.83 30.04
N ASN A 584 5.58 -32.62 30.53
CA ASN A 584 6.16 -32.36 31.84
C ASN A 584 5.13 -31.66 32.74
N TRP A 585 5.37 -30.40 33.08
CA TRP A 585 4.57 -29.66 34.06
C TRP A 585 3.14 -29.34 33.56
N SER A 586 2.94 -29.17 32.25
CA SER A 586 1.65 -28.83 31.67
C SER A 586 0.90 -30.05 31.11
N LYS A 587 1.32 -31.27 31.50
CA LYS A 587 0.70 -32.53 31.07
C LYS A 587 -0.79 -32.62 31.38
N ALA A 588 -1.22 -32.05 32.51
CA ALA A 588 -2.62 -32.07 32.95
C ALA A 588 -3.59 -31.37 31.97
N LEU A 589 -3.09 -30.50 31.07
CA LEU A 589 -3.91 -29.86 30.04
C LEU A 589 -4.48 -30.86 29.02
N LEU A 590 -3.79 -32.00 28.85
CA LEU A 590 -4.10 -33.06 27.89
C LEU A 590 -4.88 -34.24 28.50
N ASP A 591 -5.10 -34.24 29.81
CA ASP A 591 -5.85 -35.30 30.47
C ASP A 591 -7.27 -35.42 29.90
N LYS A 592 -7.89 -36.59 30.05
CA LYS A 592 -9.29 -36.80 29.67
C LYS A 592 -10.18 -35.81 30.41
N ASP A 593 -11.06 -35.14 29.66
CA ASP A 593 -11.89 -34.03 30.13
C ASP A 593 -11.09 -32.82 30.67
N GLY A 594 -9.80 -32.75 30.36
CA GLY A 594 -8.91 -31.63 30.62
C GLY A 594 -9.19 -30.42 29.72
N LEU A 595 -8.43 -29.34 29.94
CA LEU A 595 -8.71 -28.03 29.34
C LEU A 595 -8.73 -28.08 27.80
N PHE A 596 -7.79 -28.78 27.16
CA PHE A 596 -7.72 -28.80 25.69
C PHE A 596 -8.90 -29.54 25.07
N GLU A 597 -9.33 -30.65 25.68
CA GLU A 597 -10.50 -31.40 25.19
C GLU A 597 -11.78 -30.57 25.34
N GLN A 598 -11.95 -29.88 26.46
CA GLN A 598 -13.09 -28.98 26.68
C GLN A 598 -13.14 -27.86 25.63
N ARG A 599 -12.01 -27.20 25.37
CA ARG A 599 -11.92 -26.08 24.42
C ARG A 599 -12.16 -26.52 22.96
N LEU A 600 -11.66 -27.70 22.58
CA LEU A 600 -11.91 -28.29 21.26
C LEU A 600 -13.37 -28.69 21.08
N LYS A 601 -13.98 -29.32 22.11
CA LYS A 601 -15.42 -29.65 22.10
C LYS A 601 -16.28 -28.40 21.96
N ALA A 602 -15.89 -27.29 22.59
CA ALA A 602 -16.66 -26.03 22.55
C ALA A 602 -16.85 -25.45 21.13
N VAL A 603 -15.94 -25.75 20.20
CA VAL A 603 -16.01 -25.32 18.78
C VAL A 603 -16.46 -26.42 17.83
N ASN A 604 -16.82 -27.61 18.34
CA ASN A 604 -17.18 -28.78 17.55
C ASN A 604 -16.13 -29.12 16.46
N PHE A 605 -14.85 -29.19 16.87
CA PHE A 605 -13.68 -29.27 15.99
C PHE A 605 -13.68 -30.43 14.96
N LYS A 606 -14.48 -31.48 15.17
CA LYS A 606 -14.61 -32.63 14.26
C LYS A 606 -15.62 -32.41 13.12
N ALA A 607 -16.38 -31.31 13.14
CA ALA A 607 -17.37 -30.98 12.13
C ALA A 607 -17.07 -29.62 11.46
N PRO A 608 -17.67 -29.34 10.28
CA PRO A 608 -17.61 -28.01 9.69
C PRO A 608 -18.19 -26.95 10.65
N PRO A 609 -17.61 -25.74 10.70
CA PRO A 609 -16.60 -25.22 9.79
C PRO A 609 -15.14 -25.56 10.16
N TYR A 610 -14.85 -25.99 11.39
CA TYR A 610 -13.47 -26.21 11.86
C TYR A 610 -12.77 -27.38 11.15
N SER A 611 -13.44 -28.51 10.95
CA SER A 611 -12.83 -29.68 10.30
C SER A 611 -12.46 -29.43 8.83
N VAL A 612 -13.11 -28.45 8.19
CA VAL A 612 -12.83 -28.04 6.81
C VAL A 612 -11.79 -26.93 6.77
N ARG A 613 -11.86 -25.95 7.68
CA ARG A 613 -10.95 -24.80 7.71
C ARG A 613 -9.57 -25.16 8.26
N TYR A 614 -9.51 -26.05 9.25
CA TYR A 614 -8.29 -26.51 9.92
C TYR A 614 -8.29 -28.04 10.03
N PRO A 615 -8.09 -28.78 8.93
CA PRO A 615 -8.20 -30.25 8.91
C PRO A 615 -7.35 -30.97 9.98
N GLU A 616 -6.20 -30.41 10.33
CA GLU A 616 -5.19 -30.93 11.25
C GLU A 616 -5.68 -30.99 12.71
N ILE A 617 -6.75 -30.22 13.02
CA ILE A 617 -7.34 -30.20 14.36
C ILE A 617 -8.12 -31.49 14.65
N VAL A 618 -8.65 -32.15 13.62
CA VAL A 618 -9.51 -33.35 13.77
C VAL A 618 -8.72 -34.51 14.40
N THR A 619 -7.43 -34.61 14.10
CA THR A 619 -6.50 -35.65 14.57
C THR A 619 -5.61 -35.18 15.73
N TYR A 620 -5.96 -34.07 16.40
CA TYR A 620 -5.14 -33.48 17.46
C TYR A 620 -4.73 -34.51 18.53
N PHE A 621 -5.70 -35.30 19.03
CA PHE A 621 -5.52 -36.29 20.10
C PHE A 621 -4.89 -37.62 19.68
N GLU A 622 -4.56 -37.84 18.40
CA GLU A 622 -3.89 -39.09 18.00
C GLU A 622 -2.44 -39.17 18.50
N ASN A 623 -1.83 -38.03 18.84
CA ASN A 623 -0.56 -37.91 19.58
C ASN A 623 -0.35 -36.44 20.00
N PRO A 624 -1.03 -35.94 21.05
CA PRO A 624 -1.10 -34.51 21.34
C PRO A 624 0.07 -33.99 22.20
N ALA A 625 0.85 -34.90 22.80
CA ALA A 625 1.88 -34.54 23.78
C ALA A 625 3.23 -34.17 23.15
N LEU A 626 3.45 -34.50 21.88
CA LEU A 626 4.66 -34.13 21.15
C LEU A 626 4.38 -32.92 20.25
N PRO A 627 5.22 -31.86 20.29
CA PRO A 627 5.21 -30.83 19.27
C PRO A 627 5.40 -31.47 17.89
N LYS A 628 4.49 -31.20 16.97
CA LYS A 628 4.50 -31.78 15.62
C LYS A 628 4.13 -30.77 14.56
N ARG A 629 4.63 -31.00 13.34
CA ARG A 629 4.33 -30.18 12.15
C ARG A 629 4.63 -28.69 12.36
N ASN A 630 5.53 -28.36 13.28
CA ASN A 630 6.09 -27.03 13.39
C ASN A 630 7.15 -26.90 12.30
N VAL A 631 6.93 -26.03 11.31
CA VAL A 631 7.82 -25.91 10.14
C VAL A 631 8.70 -24.68 10.29
N VAL A 632 9.99 -24.84 10.08
CA VAL A 632 10.96 -23.74 10.00
C VAL A 632 11.69 -23.86 8.68
N GLU A 633 11.47 -22.93 7.74
CA GLU A 633 12.08 -22.99 6.41
C GLU A 633 12.30 -21.62 5.75
N ASN A 634 13.27 -21.52 4.84
CA ASN A 634 13.58 -20.27 4.13
C ASN A 634 13.84 -19.08 5.07
N ASN A 635 14.34 -19.30 6.29
CA ASN A 635 14.68 -18.19 7.21
C ASN A 635 16.17 -17.88 7.14
N VAL A 636 16.51 -16.62 7.42
CA VAL A 636 17.90 -16.14 7.50
C VAL A 636 18.21 -15.78 8.95
N PHE A 637 19.32 -16.29 9.47
CA PHE A 637 19.84 -16.04 10.80
C PHE A 637 21.20 -15.36 10.68
N VAL A 638 21.29 -14.11 11.08
CA VAL A 638 22.50 -13.28 11.01
C VAL A 638 22.97 -12.99 12.42
N ASP A 639 24.23 -13.31 12.73
CA ASP A 639 24.83 -13.03 14.04
C ASP A 639 23.98 -13.60 15.21
N ILE A 640 23.64 -14.89 15.09
CA ILE A 640 22.90 -15.64 16.11
C ILE A 640 23.85 -16.66 16.76
N GLU A 641 24.02 -16.59 18.09
CA GLU A 641 24.93 -17.49 18.83
C GLU A 641 24.44 -18.94 18.79
N GLN A 642 23.14 -19.16 19.06
CA GLN A 642 22.50 -20.46 19.05
C GLN A 642 21.21 -20.43 18.23
N LEU A 643 21.18 -21.12 17.09
CA LEU A 643 20.00 -21.18 16.21
C LEU A 643 18.75 -21.72 16.90
N LEU A 644 18.92 -22.81 17.64
CA LEU A 644 17.84 -23.57 18.26
C LEU A 644 18.20 -23.95 19.69
N ASP A 645 17.33 -23.58 20.63
CA ASP A 645 17.34 -24.06 22.02
C ASP A 645 16.20 -25.06 22.22
N GLY A 646 16.55 -26.35 22.32
CA GLY A 646 15.61 -27.45 22.30
C GLY A 646 16.03 -28.58 21.36
N LYS A 647 15.12 -29.51 21.06
CA LYS A 647 15.40 -30.65 20.19
C LYS A 647 14.85 -30.44 18.77
N LYS A 648 15.69 -30.70 17.76
CA LYS A 648 15.29 -30.64 16.34
C LYS A 648 14.15 -31.60 16.00
N GLU A 649 13.99 -32.72 16.69
CA GLU A 649 12.91 -33.71 16.44
C GLU A 649 11.50 -33.13 16.64
N TRP A 650 11.37 -31.99 17.33
CA TRP A 650 10.11 -31.28 17.56
C TRP A 650 9.79 -30.23 16.48
N LEU A 651 10.71 -30.04 15.53
CA LEU A 651 10.60 -29.12 14.41
C LEU A 651 10.87 -29.85 13.09
N ASP A 652 10.05 -29.57 12.08
CA ASP A 652 10.41 -29.81 10.70
C ASP A 652 11.34 -28.67 10.22
N TYR A 653 12.58 -28.70 10.72
CA TYR A 653 13.62 -27.73 10.40
C TYR A 653 14.23 -28.07 9.03
N LYS A 654 13.89 -27.29 8.00
CA LYS A 654 14.37 -27.53 6.64
C LYS A 654 15.82 -27.07 6.45
N GLU A 655 16.52 -27.72 5.52
CA GLU A 655 17.86 -27.30 5.06
C GLU A 655 17.86 -25.94 4.35
N THR A 656 16.66 -25.42 3.99
CA THR A 656 16.50 -24.10 3.39
C THR A 656 16.56 -22.96 4.41
N ASN A 657 17.04 -23.19 5.63
CA ASN A 657 17.37 -22.12 6.56
C ASN A 657 18.87 -21.81 6.47
N TRP A 658 19.24 -20.54 6.45
CA TRP A 658 20.62 -20.12 6.30
C TRP A 658 21.10 -19.33 7.53
N GLN A 659 22.26 -19.71 8.06
CA GLN A 659 22.95 -18.99 9.13
C GLN A 659 24.23 -18.34 8.59
N THR A 660 24.51 -17.14 9.06
CA THR A 660 25.73 -16.38 8.76
C THR A 660 26.11 -15.47 9.93
N ASP A 661 27.38 -15.06 9.99
CA ASP A 661 27.99 -14.26 11.05
C ASP A 661 28.49 -12.88 10.56
N HIS A 662 28.22 -12.56 9.29
CA HIS A 662 28.65 -11.32 8.65
C HIS A 662 27.49 -10.65 7.90
N ASP A 663 27.69 -9.38 7.54
CA ASP A 663 26.74 -8.60 6.75
C ASP A 663 26.48 -9.27 5.38
N ILE A 664 25.21 -9.48 5.07
CA ILE A 664 24.71 -10.09 3.85
C ILE A 664 24.37 -9.07 2.76
N SER A 665 25.05 -7.92 2.78
CA SER A 665 24.82 -6.75 1.91
C SER A 665 23.46 -6.08 2.18
N PHE A 666 23.24 -5.75 3.45
CA PHE A 666 22.16 -4.84 3.85
C PHE A 666 22.31 -3.47 3.19
N ALA A 667 21.19 -2.79 2.97
CA ALA A 667 21.17 -1.48 2.34
C ALA A 667 21.93 -0.45 3.19
N ASP A 668 21.75 -0.49 4.51
CA ASP A 668 22.55 0.31 5.46
C ASP A 668 22.41 -0.27 6.89
N TRP A 669 23.46 -0.94 7.38
CA TRP A 669 23.48 -1.57 8.71
C TRP A 669 23.49 -0.54 9.86
N ASP A 670 24.17 0.59 9.68
CA ASP A 670 24.42 1.57 10.74
C ASP A 670 23.13 2.29 11.16
N ILE A 671 22.20 2.47 10.22
CA ILE A 671 20.85 2.98 10.49
C ILE A 671 19.79 1.88 10.65
N GLN A 672 20.21 0.61 10.70
CA GLN A 672 19.35 -0.57 10.84
C GLN A 672 18.33 -0.74 9.70
N ASN A 673 18.74 -0.40 8.48
CA ASN A 673 18.00 -0.64 7.26
C ASN A 673 18.33 -2.03 6.69
N PHE A 674 17.54 -3.02 7.12
CA PHE A 674 17.74 -4.42 6.73
C PHE A 674 17.15 -4.80 5.35
N ASN A 675 16.91 -3.83 4.46
CA ASN A 675 16.64 -4.15 3.06
C ASN A 675 17.85 -4.87 2.45
N LEU A 676 17.60 -5.92 1.69
CA LEU A 676 18.66 -6.64 0.99
C LEU A 676 18.86 -6.05 -0.40
N SER A 677 20.10 -5.75 -0.74
CA SER A 677 20.43 -5.39 -2.13
C SER A 677 20.09 -6.52 -3.09
N SER A 678 19.80 -6.22 -4.36
CA SER A 678 19.50 -7.23 -5.38
C SER A 678 20.64 -8.25 -5.61
N ASN A 679 21.86 -7.92 -5.18
CA ASN A 679 23.04 -8.77 -5.27
C ASN A 679 23.33 -9.55 -3.98
N SER A 680 22.51 -9.39 -2.94
CA SER A 680 22.66 -10.06 -1.65
C SER A 680 22.82 -11.57 -1.84
N GLU A 681 23.70 -12.16 -1.05
CA GLU A 681 23.97 -13.59 -1.07
C GLU A 681 22.75 -14.43 -0.71
N VAL A 682 21.79 -13.87 0.04
CA VAL A 682 20.53 -14.53 0.41
C VAL A 682 19.83 -15.08 -0.83
N TYR A 683 19.69 -14.27 -1.89
CA TYR A 683 18.96 -14.67 -3.09
C TYR A 683 19.67 -15.77 -3.89
N LYS A 684 20.99 -15.92 -3.73
CA LYS A 684 21.77 -17.00 -4.34
C LYS A 684 21.71 -18.28 -3.51
N LYS A 685 21.82 -18.15 -2.17
CA LYS A 685 21.87 -19.28 -1.23
C LYS A 685 20.48 -19.87 -0.95
N LEU A 686 19.46 -19.02 -0.94
CA LEU A 686 18.06 -19.35 -0.71
C LEU A 686 17.18 -18.81 -1.86
N PRO A 687 17.09 -19.51 -3.00
CA PRO A 687 16.23 -19.10 -4.11
C PRO A 687 14.75 -18.96 -3.74
N GLY A 688 14.31 -19.65 -2.68
CA GLY A 688 12.96 -19.56 -2.13
C GLY A 688 12.72 -18.37 -1.19
N PHE A 689 13.77 -17.62 -0.82
CA PHE A 689 13.65 -16.42 0.01
C PHE A 689 13.09 -15.26 -0.83
N LYS A 690 11.97 -14.71 -0.38
CA LYS A 690 11.30 -13.55 -0.95
C LYS A 690 11.73 -12.30 -0.21
N GLU A 691 11.92 -11.22 -0.94
CA GLU A 691 12.22 -9.91 -0.37
C GLU A 691 11.16 -9.52 0.69
N ILE A 692 11.63 -9.07 1.84
CA ILE A 692 10.77 -8.50 2.89
C ILE A 692 10.53 -7.03 2.53
N PRO A 693 9.28 -6.58 2.39
CA PRO A 693 8.95 -5.20 2.01
C PRO A 693 9.16 -4.23 3.19
N PHE A 694 10.41 -4.05 3.62
CA PHE A 694 10.78 -3.27 4.80
C PHE A 694 10.30 -1.81 4.69
N HIS A 695 10.24 -1.25 3.47
CA HIS A 695 9.71 0.09 3.19
C HIS A 695 8.22 0.29 3.54
N ARG A 696 7.46 -0.78 3.74
CA ARG A 696 6.04 -0.72 4.14
C ARG A 696 5.84 -0.83 5.64
N ILE A 697 6.86 -1.24 6.40
CA ILE A 697 6.74 -1.50 7.82
C ILE A 697 6.69 -0.18 8.60
N GLY A 698 5.82 -0.14 9.61
CA GLY A 698 5.58 1.04 10.43
C GLY A 698 4.56 2.01 9.82
N LEU A 699 4.55 3.23 10.36
CA LEU A 699 3.50 4.21 10.10
C LEU A 699 3.56 4.80 8.67
N TYR A 700 2.38 4.80 8.05
CA TYR A 700 1.82 5.90 7.24
C TYR A 700 2.13 7.35 7.53
N GLU A 701 2.73 8.06 6.59
CA GLU A 701 2.70 9.51 6.66
C GLU A 701 1.29 10.09 6.41
N THR A 702 0.71 10.66 7.46
CA THR A 702 -0.50 11.51 7.42
C THR A 702 -0.21 12.81 8.14
N LYS A 703 -1.04 13.85 7.95
CA LYS A 703 -0.87 15.12 8.68
C LYS A 703 -0.80 14.90 10.20
N ASN A 704 -1.58 13.96 10.74
CA ASN A 704 -1.57 13.64 12.16
C ASN A 704 -0.28 12.90 12.57
N ILE A 705 0.13 11.89 11.81
CA ILE A 705 1.37 11.14 12.08
C ILE A 705 2.61 12.04 12.01
N LYS A 706 2.70 12.98 11.05
CA LYS A 706 3.77 14.00 11.02
C LYS A 706 3.88 14.76 12.33
N SER A 707 2.73 15.17 12.86
CA SER A 707 2.64 15.90 14.12
C SER A 707 3.09 15.04 15.30
N ILE A 708 2.65 13.77 15.35
CA ILE A 708 3.02 12.81 16.40
C ILE A 708 4.53 12.53 16.38
N ARG A 709 5.08 12.20 15.20
CA ARG A 709 6.51 11.92 15.03
C ARG A 709 7.38 13.11 15.47
N LYS A 710 7.03 14.31 15.00
CA LYS A 710 7.74 15.55 15.37
C LYS A 710 7.70 15.79 16.88
N ARG A 711 6.56 15.55 17.53
CA ARG A 711 6.40 15.75 18.98
C ARG A 711 7.19 14.73 19.80
N ASN A 712 7.18 13.47 19.38
CA ASN A 712 7.74 12.35 20.15
C ASN A 712 9.19 12.02 19.74
N GLY A 713 9.75 12.71 18.73
CA GLY A 713 11.10 12.43 18.23
C GLY A 713 11.24 11.06 17.57
N LEU A 714 10.14 10.52 17.03
CA LEU A 714 10.16 9.22 16.36
C LEU A 714 11.03 9.27 15.12
N ARG A 715 11.77 8.19 14.87
CA ARG A 715 12.52 8.05 13.63
C ARG A 715 11.54 8.15 12.46
N VAL A 716 11.94 8.88 11.43
CA VAL A 716 11.31 8.77 10.12
C VAL A 716 11.42 7.29 9.73
N SER A 717 10.29 6.61 9.48
CA SER A 717 10.33 5.20 9.04
C SER A 717 11.35 5.05 7.92
N ILE A 718 12.18 4.01 7.99
CA ILE A 718 13.46 3.78 7.29
C ILE A 718 13.39 3.86 5.74
N ASN A 719 12.30 4.31 5.12
CA ASN A 719 12.17 4.42 3.67
C ASN A 719 11.07 5.39 3.19
N GLU A 720 11.09 6.67 3.60
CA GLU A 720 10.17 7.67 3.03
C GLU A 720 10.35 7.88 1.53
N SER A 721 11.59 7.82 1.02
CA SER A 721 11.87 7.91 -0.42
C SER A 721 11.32 6.72 -1.20
N ASN A 722 11.48 5.50 -0.68
CA ASN A 722 11.00 4.27 -1.32
C ASN A 722 9.49 4.04 -1.15
N ARG A 723 8.88 4.62 -0.10
CA ARG A 723 7.42 4.52 0.13
C ARG A 723 6.63 5.44 -0.78
N HIS A 724 7.07 6.67 -1.01
CA HIS A 724 6.39 7.57 -1.94
C HIS A 724 6.31 6.95 -3.34
N GLU A 725 7.41 6.33 -3.79
CA GLU A 725 7.48 5.56 -5.03
C GLU A 725 6.54 4.34 -5.03
N TRP A 726 6.43 3.62 -3.91
CA TRP A 726 5.52 2.49 -3.78
C TRP A 726 4.03 2.89 -3.70
N GLU A 727 3.70 3.98 -2.99
CA GLU A 727 2.33 4.52 -2.90
C GLU A 727 1.88 5.06 -4.26
N LYS A 728 2.75 5.81 -4.97
CA LYS A 728 2.57 6.12 -6.38
C LYS A 728 2.36 4.85 -7.21
N MET A 729 3.17 3.81 -7.00
CA MET A 729 3.01 2.53 -7.70
C MET A 729 1.67 1.84 -7.37
N GLN A 730 1.15 1.93 -6.15
CA GLN A 730 -0.16 1.38 -5.78
C GLN A 730 -1.33 2.19 -6.33
N GLU A 731 -1.25 3.52 -6.29
CA GLU A 731 -2.20 4.40 -6.96
C GLU A 731 -2.20 4.12 -8.47
N ARG A 732 -1.02 3.96 -9.08
CA ARG A 732 -0.87 3.44 -10.44
C ARG A 732 -1.51 2.04 -10.53
N GLN A 733 -1.30 1.08 -9.62
CA GLN A 733 -1.93 -0.26 -9.74
C GLN A 733 -3.47 -0.21 -9.72
N LEU A 734 -4.04 0.66 -8.88
CA LEU A 734 -5.48 0.88 -8.80
C LEU A 734 -6.05 1.58 -10.04
N ALA A 735 -5.36 2.60 -10.54
CA ALA A 735 -5.74 3.32 -11.76
C ALA A 735 -5.74 2.42 -13.01
N TYR A 736 -4.95 1.35 -12.99
CA TYR A 736 -4.83 0.38 -14.09
C TYR A 736 -5.65 -0.90 -13.87
N GLN A 737 -6.43 -0.98 -12.80
CA GLN A 737 -7.34 -2.10 -12.56
C GLN A 737 -8.63 -1.93 -13.39
N VAL A 738 -8.73 -2.63 -14.51
CA VAL A 738 -9.92 -2.59 -15.36
C VAL A 738 -11.04 -3.49 -14.79
N LYS A 739 -12.04 -2.85 -14.16
CA LYS A 739 -13.26 -3.53 -13.68
C LYS A 739 -14.41 -3.53 -14.68
N ASP A 740 -14.21 -3.00 -15.89
CA ASP A 740 -15.22 -2.95 -16.94
C ASP A 740 -15.54 -4.38 -17.45
N PRO A 741 -16.76 -4.91 -17.20
CA PRO A 741 -17.15 -6.24 -17.64
C PRO A 741 -17.12 -6.40 -19.18
N VAL A 742 -17.33 -5.30 -19.92
CA VAL A 742 -17.31 -5.31 -21.39
C VAL A 742 -15.90 -5.57 -21.89
N ILE A 743 -14.90 -4.91 -21.31
CA ILE A 743 -13.49 -5.11 -21.68
C ILE A 743 -13.05 -6.54 -21.32
N ASN A 744 -13.41 -7.03 -20.14
CA ASN A 744 -13.11 -8.41 -19.74
C ASN A 744 -13.75 -9.44 -20.69
N THR A 745 -14.93 -9.15 -21.22
CA THR A 745 -15.60 -9.99 -22.23
C THR A 745 -14.85 -9.96 -23.57
N ILE A 746 -14.40 -8.79 -24.01
CA ILE A 746 -13.60 -8.65 -25.25
C ILE A 746 -12.27 -9.39 -25.12
N VAL A 747 -11.57 -9.21 -24.00
CA VAL A 747 -10.31 -9.92 -23.69
C VAL A 747 -10.51 -11.42 -23.80
N LYS A 748 -11.57 -11.95 -23.18
CA LYS A 748 -11.90 -13.37 -23.23
C LYS A 748 -12.17 -13.82 -24.68
N ALA A 749 -12.98 -13.07 -25.43
CA ALA A 749 -13.29 -13.39 -26.82
C ALA A 749 -12.04 -13.42 -27.71
N ILE A 750 -11.13 -12.45 -27.56
CA ILE A 750 -9.84 -12.44 -28.26
C ILE A 750 -9.00 -13.66 -27.87
N SER A 751 -8.99 -14.02 -26.58
CA SER A 751 -8.22 -15.15 -26.07
C SER A 751 -8.73 -16.52 -26.49
N GLU A 752 -10.02 -16.63 -26.85
CA GLU A 752 -10.69 -17.86 -27.26
C GLU A 752 -10.85 -17.96 -28.79
N ASP A 753 -10.55 -16.90 -29.55
CA ASP A 753 -10.63 -16.92 -31.01
C ASP A 753 -9.47 -17.72 -31.63
N SER A 754 -9.82 -18.84 -32.26
CA SER A 754 -8.88 -19.75 -32.93
C SER A 754 -8.86 -19.58 -34.45
N LYS A 755 -9.54 -18.56 -35.00
CA LYS A 755 -9.59 -18.34 -36.45
C LYS A 755 -8.31 -17.66 -36.95
N ALA A 756 -7.67 -18.29 -37.93
CA ALA A 756 -6.53 -17.71 -38.62
C ALA A 756 -6.91 -16.39 -39.33
N THR A 757 -6.10 -15.36 -39.14
CA THR A 757 -6.28 -14.07 -39.82
C THR A 757 -5.65 -14.11 -41.21
N VAL A 758 -6.38 -13.63 -42.22
CA VAL A 758 -5.87 -13.54 -43.61
C VAL A 758 -5.01 -12.28 -43.78
N PHE A 759 -3.80 -12.42 -44.33
CA PHE A 759 -2.89 -11.31 -44.64
C PHE A 759 -2.47 -11.35 -46.12
N PRO A 760 -2.33 -10.19 -46.79
CA PRO A 760 -2.78 -8.86 -46.33
C PRO A 760 -4.32 -8.79 -46.22
N ASN A 761 -4.84 -7.78 -45.51
CA ASN A 761 -6.27 -7.61 -45.27
C ASN A 761 -7.04 -7.58 -46.60
N PRO A 762 -7.92 -8.57 -46.88
CA PRO A 762 -8.59 -8.68 -48.18
C PRO A 762 -9.71 -7.63 -48.38
N ASN A 763 -10.02 -6.83 -47.37
CA ASN A 763 -11.02 -5.77 -47.48
C ASN A 763 -10.61 -4.75 -48.56
N THR A 764 -11.55 -4.34 -49.41
CA THR A 764 -11.30 -3.33 -50.47
C THR A 764 -10.81 -2.02 -49.89
N GLY A 765 -11.26 -1.65 -48.69
CA GLY A 765 -10.85 -0.46 -47.95
C GLY A 765 -9.41 -0.50 -47.44
N ALA A 766 -8.74 -1.67 -47.40
CA ALA A 766 -7.36 -1.83 -46.98
C ALA A 766 -6.35 -1.83 -48.14
N GLN A 767 -6.82 -2.04 -49.38
CA GLN A 767 -5.97 -2.15 -50.57
C GLN A 767 -5.20 -0.86 -50.92
N TRP A 768 -5.61 0.28 -50.36
CA TRP A 768 -4.91 1.54 -50.54
C TRP A 768 -3.44 1.48 -50.11
N PHE A 769 -3.08 0.60 -49.17
CA PHE A 769 -1.71 0.55 -48.65
C PHE A 769 -0.68 0.12 -49.70
N GLY A 770 -1.05 -0.79 -50.62
CA GLY A 770 -0.21 -1.12 -51.77
C GLY A 770 0.07 0.08 -52.69
N GLU A 771 -0.82 1.07 -52.66
CA GLU A 771 -0.72 2.36 -53.37
C GLU A 771 -0.35 3.52 -52.40
N GLY A 772 0.14 3.21 -51.19
CA GLY A 772 0.43 4.21 -50.15
C GLY A 772 1.63 5.08 -50.48
N HIS A 773 2.69 4.46 -51.02
CA HIS A 773 3.90 5.05 -51.58
C HIS A 773 4.76 5.86 -50.60
N PHE A 774 4.23 6.94 -50.02
CA PHE A 774 4.96 7.90 -49.19
C PHE A 774 4.11 8.42 -48.04
N GLY A 775 4.63 8.32 -46.81
CA GLY A 775 3.98 8.77 -45.59
C GLY A 775 4.90 9.57 -44.66
N LEU A 776 4.29 10.25 -43.71
CA LEU A 776 4.96 10.98 -42.63
C LEU A 776 4.76 10.27 -41.29
N PHE A 777 5.85 10.01 -40.57
CA PHE A 777 5.81 9.55 -39.19
C PHE A 777 6.10 10.72 -38.25
N MET A 778 5.38 10.78 -37.13
CA MET A 778 5.65 11.74 -36.06
C MET A 778 5.76 11.00 -34.71
N HIS A 779 6.96 11.03 -34.12
CA HIS A 779 7.18 10.60 -32.74
C HIS A 779 7.18 11.80 -31.82
N TRP A 780 6.16 11.88 -30.96
CA TRP A 780 5.91 13.05 -30.14
C TRP A 780 5.32 12.66 -28.79
N GLY A 781 5.69 13.43 -27.75
CA GLY A 781 5.31 13.20 -26.37
C GLY A 781 6.25 13.89 -25.40
N PRO A 782 6.19 13.58 -24.09
CA PRO A 782 6.92 14.30 -23.05
C PRO A 782 8.44 14.43 -23.27
N HIS A 783 9.09 13.42 -23.85
CA HIS A 783 10.50 13.45 -24.26
C HIS A 783 10.88 14.64 -25.17
N SER A 784 9.91 15.19 -25.91
CA SER A 784 10.12 16.27 -26.87
C SER A 784 10.40 17.61 -26.18
N THR A 785 10.02 17.77 -24.90
CA THR A 785 10.31 18.97 -24.10
C THR A 785 11.80 19.22 -23.90
N GLN A 786 12.61 18.15 -23.96
CA GLN A 786 14.04 18.19 -23.69
C GLN A 786 14.89 17.71 -24.87
N GLY A 787 14.25 17.35 -26.00
CA GLY A 787 14.95 16.84 -27.19
C GLY A 787 15.68 15.52 -26.93
N SER A 788 14.98 14.53 -26.38
CA SER A 788 15.54 13.19 -26.11
C SER A 788 14.86 12.10 -26.95
N GLN A 789 15.46 10.90 -26.99
CA GLN A 789 14.83 9.72 -27.59
C GLN A 789 13.53 9.37 -26.85
N PRO A 790 12.48 8.91 -27.57
CA PRO A 790 11.20 8.57 -26.98
C PRO A 790 11.36 7.32 -26.13
N SER A 791 11.21 7.47 -24.82
CA SER A 791 11.25 6.46 -23.77
C SER A 791 12.62 5.79 -23.55
N TRP A 792 13.40 5.54 -24.61
CA TRP A 792 14.70 4.86 -24.54
C TRP A 792 15.75 5.66 -23.76
N ALA A 793 15.53 6.96 -23.55
CA ALA A 793 16.28 7.77 -22.60
C ALA A 793 16.11 7.32 -21.13
N MET A 794 15.31 6.31 -20.81
CA MET A 794 15.28 5.68 -19.49
C MET A 794 16.25 4.49 -19.36
N ILE A 795 16.94 4.09 -20.44
CA ILE A 795 17.89 2.97 -20.42
C ILE A 795 19.32 3.51 -20.34
N LYS A 796 20.05 3.06 -19.32
CA LYS A 796 21.43 3.50 -19.09
C LYS A 796 22.39 2.96 -20.16
N ASN A 797 23.20 3.84 -20.76
CA ASN A 797 24.20 3.52 -21.78
C ASN A 797 23.60 2.93 -23.08
N TYR A 798 22.39 3.35 -23.46
CA TYR A 798 21.79 2.92 -24.71
C TYR A 798 22.61 3.47 -25.90
N PRO A 799 23.06 2.60 -26.83
CA PRO A 799 24.08 2.98 -27.82
C PRO A 799 23.52 3.75 -29.02
N TYR A 800 22.21 3.99 -29.08
CA TYR A 800 21.53 4.56 -30.25
C TYR A 800 20.81 5.87 -29.90
N GLY A 801 21.46 7.03 -30.12
CA GLY A 801 20.87 8.36 -29.91
C GLY A 801 21.90 9.47 -29.71
N TYR A 802 21.46 10.73 -29.80
CA TYR A 802 22.25 11.91 -29.42
C TYR A 802 22.11 12.14 -27.91
N GLU A 803 23.22 12.45 -27.24
CA GLU A 803 23.37 12.82 -25.81
C GLU A 803 22.24 12.34 -24.88
N GLU A 804 22.40 11.17 -24.26
CA GLU A 804 21.45 10.69 -23.25
C GLU A 804 21.35 11.66 -22.08
N LYS A 805 20.21 12.33 -21.95
CA LYS A 805 19.96 13.28 -20.85
C LYS A 805 19.46 12.61 -19.57
N TYR A 806 18.85 11.43 -19.67
CA TYR A 806 18.20 10.75 -18.55
C TYR A 806 18.64 9.29 -18.49
N ALA A 807 18.56 8.71 -17.30
CA ALA A 807 18.62 7.27 -17.07
C ALA A 807 17.69 6.84 -15.93
N ASN A 808 17.14 7.81 -15.19
CA ASN A 808 16.18 7.61 -14.11
C ASN A 808 14.74 7.69 -14.65
N PRO A 809 13.91 6.64 -14.51
CA PRO A 809 12.53 6.66 -14.99
C PRO A 809 11.63 7.72 -14.36
N GLU A 810 11.75 8.02 -13.06
CA GLU A 810 10.88 9.03 -12.40
C GLU A 810 11.14 10.44 -12.94
N GLU A 811 12.41 10.80 -13.14
CA GLU A 811 12.79 12.08 -13.76
C GLU A 811 12.27 12.18 -15.20
N TYR A 812 12.31 11.07 -15.95
CA TYR A 812 11.75 11.02 -17.30
C TYR A 812 10.23 11.15 -17.29
N PHE A 813 9.52 10.48 -16.37
CA PHE A 813 8.06 10.58 -16.29
C PHE A 813 7.59 11.98 -15.86
N ALA A 814 8.36 12.67 -15.03
CA ALA A 814 8.07 14.06 -14.65
C ALA A 814 8.12 15.04 -15.83
N LEU A 815 8.72 14.67 -16.98
CA LEU A 815 8.68 15.49 -18.20
C LEU A 815 7.23 15.78 -18.66
N ALA A 816 6.28 14.91 -18.34
CA ALA A 816 4.87 15.10 -18.67
C ALA A 816 4.27 16.35 -18.00
N GLU A 817 4.79 16.76 -16.84
CA GLU A 817 4.33 17.97 -16.13
C GLU A 817 4.64 19.25 -16.90
N ASN A 818 5.69 19.24 -17.72
CA ASN A 818 6.12 20.38 -18.52
C ASN A 818 5.73 20.25 -20.01
N PHE A 819 4.99 19.20 -20.38
CA PHE A 819 4.58 18.96 -21.75
C PHE A 819 3.31 19.75 -22.07
N HIS A 820 3.49 20.98 -22.55
CA HIS A 820 2.42 21.89 -22.93
C HIS A 820 2.44 22.18 -24.44
N PRO A 821 1.58 21.53 -25.22
CA PRO A 821 1.56 21.63 -26.68
C PRO A 821 0.85 22.91 -27.17
N THR A 822 1.40 24.08 -26.86
CA THR A 822 0.76 25.39 -27.14
C THR A 822 0.65 25.73 -28.61
N ASP A 823 1.56 25.23 -29.43
CA ASP A 823 1.71 25.56 -30.85
C ASP A 823 1.45 24.35 -31.77
N TRP A 824 0.71 23.36 -31.26
CA TRP A 824 0.31 22.17 -32.00
C TRP A 824 -0.70 22.52 -33.12
N ASP A 825 -0.20 22.61 -34.35
CA ASP A 825 -0.99 22.89 -35.56
C ASP A 825 -0.87 21.73 -36.58
N PRO A 826 -1.66 20.65 -36.40
CA PRO A 826 -1.66 19.54 -37.34
C PRO A 826 -2.20 19.93 -38.73
N ASP A 827 -3.01 20.99 -38.85
CA ASP A 827 -3.53 21.46 -40.16
C ASP A 827 -2.37 21.88 -41.06
N LYS A 828 -1.44 22.66 -40.52
CA LYS A 828 -0.24 23.13 -41.24
C LYS A 828 0.68 21.98 -41.64
N ILE A 829 0.88 21.00 -40.76
CA ILE A 829 1.73 19.83 -41.02
C ILE A 829 1.09 18.94 -42.10
N CYS A 830 -0.19 18.58 -41.93
CA CYS A 830 -0.92 17.74 -42.89
C CYS A 830 -1.04 18.41 -44.26
N LYS A 831 -1.25 19.73 -44.32
CA LYS A 831 -1.23 20.49 -45.57
C LYS A 831 0.11 20.36 -46.29
N ALA A 832 1.22 20.53 -45.56
CA ALA A 832 2.57 20.41 -46.12
C ALA A 832 2.85 18.97 -46.61
N ALA A 833 2.48 17.97 -45.82
CA ALA A 833 2.59 16.55 -46.19
C ALA A 833 1.82 16.24 -47.47
N LYS A 834 0.56 16.70 -47.58
CA LYS A 834 -0.26 16.51 -48.77
C LYS A 834 0.34 17.19 -49.99
N GLN A 835 0.86 18.41 -49.84
CA GLN A 835 1.53 19.15 -50.91
C GLN A 835 2.81 18.45 -51.39
N ALA A 836 3.54 17.80 -50.48
CA ALA A 836 4.70 16.97 -50.81
C ALA A 836 4.34 15.62 -51.46
N GLY A 837 3.05 15.32 -51.64
CA GLY A 837 2.58 14.10 -52.30
C GLY A 837 2.42 12.89 -51.39
N MET A 838 2.51 13.07 -50.07
CA MET A 838 2.23 12.00 -49.11
C MET A 838 0.75 11.60 -49.14
N SER A 839 0.48 10.32 -48.89
CA SER A 839 -0.89 9.78 -48.87
C SER A 839 -1.38 9.43 -47.47
N TYR A 840 -0.48 9.32 -46.49
CA TYR A 840 -0.81 8.95 -45.12
C TYR A 840 0.13 9.60 -44.10
N VAL A 841 -0.32 9.69 -42.86
CA VAL A 841 0.47 10.18 -41.72
C VAL A 841 0.27 9.22 -40.55
N VAL A 842 1.33 8.92 -39.80
CA VAL A 842 1.29 8.09 -38.58
C VAL A 842 1.78 8.92 -37.40
N LEU A 843 0.96 9.07 -36.36
CA LEU A 843 1.32 9.78 -35.13
C LEU A 843 1.39 8.80 -33.95
N THR A 844 2.38 8.95 -33.07
CA THR A 844 2.47 8.22 -31.80
C THR A 844 1.30 8.54 -30.88
N ALA A 845 0.28 7.70 -30.85
CA ALA A 845 -0.79 7.80 -29.87
C ALA A 845 -0.27 7.49 -28.46
N LYS A 846 0.55 6.45 -28.35
CA LYS A 846 1.26 6.06 -27.12
C LYS A 846 2.60 5.40 -27.45
N HIS A 847 3.69 5.84 -26.82
CA HIS A 847 5.02 5.22 -26.93
C HIS A 847 5.33 4.28 -25.74
N HIS A 848 6.53 3.68 -25.69
CA HIS A 848 6.92 2.72 -24.65
C HIS A 848 6.86 3.28 -23.22
N ASP A 849 6.96 4.59 -23.03
CA ASP A 849 6.82 5.25 -21.73
C ASP A 849 5.38 5.24 -21.20
N GLY A 850 4.40 4.79 -22.00
CA GLY A 850 3.02 4.65 -21.56
C GLY A 850 2.20 5.94 -21.64
N PHE A 851 2.79 7.08 -22.05
CA PHE A 851 2.05 8.34 -22.09
C PHE A 851 1.08 8.40 -23.28
N ALA A 852 -0.21 8.52 -23.00
CA ALA A 852 -1.25 8.63 -24.03
C ALA A 852 -1.50 10.10 -24.44
N LEU A 853 -1.43 10.40 -25.74
CA LEU A 853 -1.70 11.75 -26.29
C LEU A 853 -3.20 12.13 -26.36
N TRP A 854 -4.06 11.33 -25.74
CA TRP A 854 -5.50 11.55 -25.68
C TRP A 854 -6.04 11.33 -24.26
N PRO A 855 -7.25 11.83 -23.93
CA PRO A 855 -7.83 11.68 -22.60
C PRO A 855 -8.38 10.26 -22.37
N SER A 856 -7.49 9.29 -22.25
CA SER A 856 -7.86 7.89 -22.04
C SER A 856 -8.54 7.67 -20.69
N LYS A 857 -9.60 6.86 -20.66
CA LYS A 857 -10.25 6.40 -19.41
C LYS A 857 -9.50 5.26 -18.73
N TYR A 858 -8.49 4.71 -19.39
CA TYR A 858 -7.70 3.57 -18.92
C TYR A 858 -6.29 4.05 -18.60
N GLY A 859 -5.88 3.91 -17.34
CA GLY A 859 -4.63 4.47 -16.80
C GLY A 859 -4.75 5.95 -16.45
N ASN A 860 -3.74 6.47 -15.74
CA ASN A 860 -3.69 7.86 -15.28
C ASN A 860 -2.49 8.64 -15.83
N TYR A 861 -1.80 8.13 -16.86
CA TYR A 861 -0.65 8.77 -17.48
C TYR A 861 -0.96 9.14 -18.92
N ASN A 862 -1.65 10.28 -19.06
CA ASN A 862 -2.16 10.77 -20.34
C ASN A 862 -2.21 12.30 -20.35
N ILE A 863 -2.40 12.89 -21.53
CA ILE A 863 -2.40 14.34 -21.70
C ILE A 863 -3.39 15.07 -20.78
N SER A 864 -4.60 14.54 -20.58
CA SER A 864 -5.61 15.18 -19.74
C SER A 864 -5.28 15.22 -18.24
N THR A 865 -4.29 14.43 -17.81
CA THR A 865 -3.81 14.44 -16.42
C THR A 865 -2.97 15.68 -16.14
N HIS A 866 -2.28 16.22 -17.15
CA HIS A 866 -1.37 17.37 -17.00
C HIS A 866 -1.92 18.63 -17.67
N VAL A 867 -2.71 18.47 -18.73
CA VAL A 867 -3.41 19.56 -19.43
C VAL A 867 -4.90 19.18 -19.50
N PRO A 868 -5.72 19.58 -18.51
CA PRO A 868 -7.13 19.20 -18.44
C PRO A 868 -7.89 19.43 -19.74
N ASP A 869 -8.87 18.55 -20.02
CA ASP A 869 -9.77 18.61 -21.18
C ASP A 869 -9.08 18.64 -22.57
N THR A 870 -7.82 18.21 -22.65
CA THR A 870 -7.03 18.21 -23.90
C THR A 870 -7.06 16.85 -24.61
N ASP A 871 -7.20 16.86 -25.93
CA ASP A 871 -7.05 15.72 -26.83
C ASP A 871 -6.25 16.13 -28.07
N LEU A 872 -5.06 15.53 -28.27
CA LEU A 872 -4.16 15.90 -29.36
C LEU A 872 -4.39 15.06 -30.62
N LEU A 873 -5.08 13.92 -30.50
CA LEU A 873 -5.35 13.01 -31.62
C LEU A 873 -6.53 13.51 -32.45
N LYS A 874 -7.57 14.06 -31.81
CA LYS A 874 -8.74 14.58 -32.51
C LYS A 874 -8.41 15.64 -33.59
N PRO A 875 -7.70 16.75 -33.29
CA PRO A 875 -7.37 17.75 -34.32
C PRO A 875 -6.44 17.18 -35.41
N TYR A 876 -5.58 16.23 -35.07
CA TYR A 876 -4.74 15.51 -36.04
C TYR A 876 -5.57 14.71 -37.04
N VAL A 877 -6.53 13.92 -36.55
CA VAL A 877 -7.43 13.11 -37.39
C VAL A 877 -8.26 14.00 -38.31
N GLU A 878 -8.77 15.12 -37.79
CA GLU A 878 -9.54 16.10 -38.56
C GLU A 878 -8.69 16.74 -39.67
N ALA A 879 -7.44 17.12 -39.38
CA ALA A 879 -6.50 17.66 -40.36
C ALA A 879 -6.16 16.64 -41.47
N CYS A 880 -5.86 15.39 -41.12
CA CYS A 880 -5.62 14.34 -42.10
C CYS A 880 -6.82 14.17 -43.04
N ARG A 881 -8.02 14.07 -42.49
CA ARG A 881 -9.26 13.91 -43.28
C ARG A 881 -9.53 15.10 -44.19
N LYS A 882 -9.34 16.32 -43.70
CA LYS A 882 -9.50 17.56 -44.48
C LYS A 882 -8.65 17.56 -45.75
N TYR A 883 -7.43 16.99 -45.68
CA TYR A 883 -6.50 16.92 -46.82
C TYR A 883 -6.54 15.58 -47.57
N GLY A 884 -7.48 14.69 -47.23
CA GLY A 884 -7.57 13.36 -47.83
C GLY A 884 -6.31 12.53 -47.63
N LEU A 885 -5.69 12.65 -46.46
CA LEU A 885 -4.61 11.80 -45.97
C LEU A 885 -5.21 10.67 -45.15
N LYS A 886 -4.66 9.47 -45.32
CA LYS A 886 -4.98 8.31 -44.50
C LYS A 886 -4.43 8.50 -43.08
N VAL A 887 -5.21 8.08 -42.10
CA VAL A 887 -4.97 8.32 -40.67
C VAL A 887 -4.30 7.11 -40.05
N GLY A 888 -3.14 7.32 -39.44
CA GLY A 888 -2.38 6.26 -38.78
C GLY A 888 -2.09 6.56 -37.31
N PHE A 889 -2.29 5.58 -36.45
CA PHE A 889 -1.83 5.64 -35.06
C PHE A 889 -0.69 4.65 -34.83
N TYR A 890 0.40 5.15 -34.29
CA TYR A 890 1.39 4.29 -33.64
C TYR A 890 0.96 4.02 -32.21
N PHE A 891 0.99 2.75 -31.82
CA PHE A 891 0.63 2.33 -30.47
C PHE A 891 1.61 1.30 -29.95
N SER A 892 2.27 1.61 -28.83
CA SER A 892 3.12 0.64 -28.19
C SER A 892 2.35 -0.30 -27.25
N GLN A 893 2.54 -1.60 -27.44
CA GLN A 893 2.12 -2.62 -26.46
C GLN A 893 3.03 -2.64 -25.23
N ARG A 894 4.27 -2.15 -25.35
CA ARG A 894 5.17 -1.98 -24.20
C ARG A 894 4.74 -0.74 -23.42
N ASP A 895 4.68 -0.88 -22.10
CA ASP A 895 4.25 0.21 -21.22
C ASP A 895 5.13 0.19 -19.96
N TRP A 896 6.18 1.01 -19.96
CA TRP A 896 7.15 1.13 -18.87
C TRP A 896 6.62 1.88 -17.66
N TYR A 897 5.50 2.60 -17.81
CA TYR A 897 4.80 3.23 -16.70
C TYR A 897 3.79 2.27 -16.03
N PHE A 898 3.31 1.26 -16.75
CA PHE A 898 2.41 0.23 -16.20
C PHE A 898 3.07 -0.50 -15.00
N PRO A 899 2.44 -0.51 -13.82
CA PRO A 899 3.02 -1.11 -12.62
C PRO A 899 3.31 -2.60 -12.76
N ASN A 900 4.52 -3.01 -12.40
CA ASN A 900 5.02 -4.38 -12.55
C ASN A 900 5.12 -4.87 -14.01
N TYR A 901 5.16 -3.99 -15.00
CA TYR A 901 5.55 -4.44 -16.34
C TYR A 901 6.97 -5.04 -16.25
N PRO A 902 7.28 -6.18 -16.90
CA PRO A 902 8.52 -6.97 -16.70
C PRO A 902 9.86 -6.26 -16.93
N LEU A 903 9.84 -4.99 -17.31
CA LEU A 903 11.00 -4.15 -17.63
C LEU A 903 11.14 -2.94 -16.70
N THR A 904 10.39 -2.88 -15.60
CA THR A 904 10.54 -1.81 -14.58
C THR A 904 11.75 -2.02 -13.65
N ASP A 905 12.76 -2.80 -14.06
CA ASP A 905 14.06 -2.78 -13.38
C ASP A 905 14.75 -1.46 -13.74
N GLN A 906 14.61 -0.47 -12.86
CA GLN A 906 15.13 0.90 -12.97
C GLN A 906 16.67 0.95 -13.15
N ASN A 907 17.36 -0.21 -13.12
CA ASN A 907 18.80 -0.35 -13.28
C ASN A 907 19.23 -1.10 -14.55
N PHE A 908 18.36 -1.26 -15.55
CA PHE A 908 18.75 -1.90 -16.82
C PHE A 908 19.84 -1.09 -17.52
N ASN A 909 21.02 -1.70 -17.62
CA ASN A 909 22.19 -1.12 -18.27
C ASN A 909 22.54 -1.96 -19.51
N PHE A 910 22.49 -1.31 -20.67
CA PHE A 910 22.68 -1.96 -21.97
C PHE A 910 24.06 -2.60 -22.11
N ARG A 911 25.10 -2.11 -21.41
CA ARG A 911 26.47 -2.66 -21.50
C ARG A 911 26.70 -3.91 -20.65
N THR A 912 25.99 -4.06 -19.53
CA THR A 912 26.26 -5.12 -18.54
C THR A 912 25.24 -6.25 -18.56
N ARG A 913 24.09 -6.06 -19.22
CA ARG A 913 22.99 -7.03 -19.18
C ARG A 913 22.28 -7.10 -20.55
N ASN A 914 22.83 -7.87 -21.49
CA ASN A 914 22.23 -8.04 -22.84
C ASN A 914 20.99 -8.97 -22.88
N LYS A 915 20.50 -9.44 -21.72
CA LYS A 915 19.32 -10.31 -21.63
C LYS A 915 18.34 -9.77 -20.60
N PHE A 916 17.08 -9.64 -21.02
CA PHE A 916 15.98 -9.26 -20.14
C PHE A 916 15.78 -10.35 -19.06
N PRO A 917 15.49 -9.97 -17.80
CA PRO A 917 15.27 -10.93 -16.72
C PRO A 917 14.09 -11.87 -17.04
N LEU A 918 14.25 -13.16 -16.75
CA LEU A 918 13.19 -14.16 -16.88
C LEU A 918 12.14 -13.93 -15.79
N VAL A 919 10.87 -13.96 -16.15
CA VAL A 919 9.74 -13.73 -15.24
C VAL A 919 9.20 -15.06 -14.73
N ASP A 920 8.89 -15.13 -13.42
CA ASP A 920 8.23 -16.29 -12.80
C ASP A 920 6.82 -16.51 -13.41
N PRO A 921 6.54 -17.66 -14.03
CA PRO A 921 5.27 -17.92 -14.72
C PRO A 921 4.02 -17.96 -13.82
N GLU A 922 4.15 -18.30 -12.53
CA GLU A 922 3.01 -18.48 -11.60
C GLU A 922 2.59 -17.19 -10.90
N ILE A 923 3.55 -16.30 -10.58
CA ILE A 923 3.30 -15.03 -9.86
C ILE A 923 2.51 -14.02 -10.71
N ASP A 924 2.39 -14.24 -12.03
CA ASP A 924 2.18 -13.16 -12.97
C ASP A 924 0.87 -13.17 -13.78
N SER A 925 0.02 -14.19 -13.59
CA SER A 925 -1.19 -14.33 -14.40
C SER A 925 -2.24 -13.23 -14.13
N MET A 926 -2.34 -12.74 -12.89
CA MET A 926 -3.26 -11.64 -12.55
C MET A 926 -2.77 -10.27 -13.07
N LYS A 927 -1.46 -10.03 -13.02
CA LYS A 927 -0.83 -8.80 -13.51
C LYS A 927 -0.93 -8.71 -15.04
N TYR A 928 -0.63 -9.82 -15.73
CA TYR A 928 -0.83 -9.95 -17.17
C TYR A 928 -2.28 -9.67 -17.58
N ASN A 929 -3.26 -10.25 -16.88
CA ASN A 929 -4.68 -10.03 -17.20
C ASN A 929 -5.10 -8.56 -17.05
N ASN A 930 -4.60 -7.86 -16.02
CA ASN A 930 -4.88 -6.44 -15.82
C ASN A 930 -4.24 -5.58 -16.92
N TRP A 931 -2.97 -5.82 -17.24
CA TRP A 931 -2.29 -5.14 -18.35
C TRP A 931 -3.01 -5.37 -19.68
N TRP A 932 -3.47 -6.60 -19.90
CA TRP A 932 -4.17 -6.98 -21.11
C TRP A 932 -5.51 -6.26 -21.24
N ALA A 933 -6.31 -6.25 -20.17
CA ALA A 933 -7.57 -5.50 -20.15
C ALA A 933 -7.34 -3.99 -20.34
N TYR A 934 -6.34 -3.41 -19.69
CA TYR A 934 -5.94 -2.01 -19.88
C TYR A 934 -5.60 -1.70 -21.34
N THR A 935 -4.75 -2.52 -21.96
CA THR A 935 -4.30 -2.34 -23.36
C THR A 935 -5.47 -2.45 -24.34
N ILE A 936 -6.35 -3.44 -24.17
CA ILE A 936 -7.56 -3.59 -25.00
C ILE A 936 -8.54 -2.44 -24.80
N GLY A 937 -8.65 -1.90 -23.58
CA GLY A 937 -9.42 -0.69 -23.29
C GLY A 937 -8.97 0.50 -24.12
N GLN A 938 -7.66 0.79 -24.13
CA GLN A 938 -7.07 1.88 -24.91
C GLN A 938 -7.23 1.66 -26.42
N LEU A 939 -6.98 0.45 -26.93
CA LEU A 939 -7.17 0.14 -28.34
C LEU A 939 -8.62 0.33 -28.78
N LYS A 940 -9.59 -0.05 -27.93
CA LYS A 940 -11.00 0.18 -28.20
C LYS A 940 -11.27 1.68 -28.34
N GLU A 941 -10.77 2.51 -27.43
CA GLU A 941 -10.93 3.98 -27.52
C GLU A 941 -10.38 4.54 -28.83
N LEU A 942 -9.18 4.14 -29.24
CA LEU A 942 -8.57 4.58 -30.49
C LEU A 942 -9.39 4.17 -31.72
N LEU A 943 -9.92 2.95 -31.71
CA LEU A 943 -10.69 2.40 -32.83
C LEU A 943 -12.14 2.89 -32.88
N THR A 944 -12.70 3.43 -31.79
CA THR A 944 -14.11 3.87 -31.76
C THR A 944 -14.30 5.38 -31.66
N ASN A 945 -13.41 6.11 -31.00
CA ASN A 945 -13.64 7.52 -30.66
C ASN A 945 -13.20 8.49 -31.77
N TYR A 946 -12.32 8.04 -32.67
CA TYR A 946 -11.69 8.92 -33.67
C TYR A 946 -12.21 8.69 -35.09
N GLY A 947 -13.26 7.88 -35.29
CA GLY A 947 -13.81 7.53 -36.61
C GLY A 947 -12.99 6.46 -37.34
N SER A 948 -12.94 6.48 -38.67
CA SER A 948 -12.15 5.52 -39.46
C SER A 948 -10.65 5.74 -39.29
N ILE A 949 -9.94 4.68 -38.90
CA ILE A 949 -8.47 4.64 -38.80
C ILE A 949 -7.95 3.71 -39.88
N ASP A 950 -6.97 4.16 -40.65
CA ASP A 950 -6.47 3.44 -41.83
C ASP A 950 -5.24 2.58 -41.51
N VAL A 951 -4.37 3.02 -40.59
CA VAL A 951 -3.18 2.28 -40.16
C VAL A 951 -3.12 2.19 -38.63
N LEU A 952 -2.83 1.00 -38.10
CA LEU A 952 -2.41 0.83 -36.72
C LEU A 952 -1.00 0.22 -36.70
N TRP A 953 -0.04 1.05 -36.31
CA TRP A 953 1.38 0.75 -36.35
C TRP A 953 1.82 0.31 -34.95
N PHE A 954 1.94 -1.00 -34.73
CA PHE A 954 2.31 -1.54 -33.42
C PHE A 954 3.82 -1.54 -33.20
N ASP A 955 4.23 -1.49 -31.94
CA ASP A 955 5.65 -1.57 -31.59
C ASP A 955 5.90 -2.01 -30.13
N GLY A 956 7.01 -2.72 -29.93
CA GLY A 956 7.49 -3.18 -28.63
C GLY A 956 7.43 -4.71 -28.41
N PHE A 957 8.22 -5.22 -27.45
CA PHE A 957 8.22 -6.65 -27.10
C PHE A 957 6.97 -7.07 -26.31
N TYR A 958 6.63 -8.36 -26.37
CA TYR A 958 5.54 -8.98 -25.63
C TYR A 958 5.95 -9.36 -24.19
N TRP A 959 4.97 -9.70 -23.34
CA TRP A 959 5.19 -10.20 -21.97
C TRP A 959 5.98 -11.52 -21.96
N PRO A 960 7.21 -11.58 -21.41
CA PRO A 960 8.03 -12.80 -21.44
C PRO A 960 7.30 -14.02 -20.86
N GLY A 961 7.30 -15.16 -21.56
CA GLY A 961 6.72 -16.42 -21.08
C GLY A 961 5.22 -16.64 -21.36
N LYS A 962 4.53 -15.72 -22.05
CA LYS A 962 3.11 -15.88 -22.45
C LYS A 962 2.90 -15.96 -23.98
N GLU A 963 3.94 -16.33 -24.73
CA GLU A 963 3.95 -16.37 -26.20
C GLU A 963 2.94 -17.38 -26.77
N LYS A 964 1.73 -16.93 -27.16
CA LYS A 964 0.78 -17.77 -27.91
C LYS A 964 0.33 -17.08 -29.19
N GLU A 965 0.57 -17.72 -30.32
CA GLU A 965 0.21 -17.22 -31.65
C GLU A 965 -1.29 -16.93 -31.79
N ALA A 966 -2.14 -17.74 -31.14
CA ALA A 966 -3.59 -17.58 -31.14
C ALA A 966 -4.07 -16.21 -30.59
N TYR A 967 -3.35 -15.63 -29.63
CA TYR A 967 -3.71 -14.31 -29.09
C TYR A 967 -3.48 -13.16 -30.08
N THR A 968 -2.52 -13.31 -30.98
CA THR A 968 -2.22 -12.29 -32.01
C THR A 968 -3.30 -12.29 -33.10
N GLU A 969 -3.69 -13.46 -33.59
CA GLU A 969 -4.73 -13.57 -34.62
C GLU A 969 -6.11 -13.16 -34.09
N GLY A 970 -6.46 -13.58 -32.88
CA GLY A 970 -7.70 -13.13 -32.22
C GLY A 970 -7.76 -11.61 -32.06
N LEU A 971 -6.63 -10.96 -31.75
CA LEU A 971 -6.56 -9.50 -31.66
C LEU A 971 -6.79 -8.84 -33.03
N PHE A 972 -6.10 -9.31 -34.08
CA PHE A 972 -6.25 -8.75 -35.42
C PHE A 972 -7.65 -8.97 -35.99
N ASN A 973 -8.25 -10.13 -35.75
CA ASN A 973 -9.64 -10.39 -36.10
C ASN A 973 -10.56 -9.39 -35.38
N TRP A 974 -10.38 -9.20 -34.07
CA TRP A 974 -11.16 -8.23 -33.30
C TRP A 974 -10.97 -6.79 -33.83
N ILE A 975 -9.75 -6.35 -34.10
CA ILE A 975 -9.47 -5.03 -34.69
C ILE A 975 -10.24 -4.86 -36.00
N ARG A 976 -10.25 -5.87 -36.88
CA ARG A 976 -10.99 -5.84 -38.14
C ARG A 976 -12.51 -5.89 -37.96
N THR A 977 -13.02 -6.42 -36.85
CA THR A 977 -14.45 -6.26 -36.51
C THR A 977 -14.82 -4.82 -36.16
N GLN A 978 -13.87 -4.05 -35.61
CA GLN A 978 -14.07 -2.64 -35.28
C GLN A 978 -13.84 -1.75 -36.51
N GLN A 979 -12.79 -2.02 -37.28
CA GLN A 979 -12.36 -1.24 -38.43
C GLN A 979 -11.98 -2.17 -39.60
N PRO A 980 -12.91 -2.55 -40.49
CA PRO A 980 -12.66 -3.56 -41.51
C PRO A 980 -11.57 -3.21 -42.54
N GLY A 981 -11.37 -1.91 -42.80
CA GLY A 981 -10.40 -1.41 -43.78
C GLY A 981 -9.01 -1.06 -43.23
N ILE A 982 -8.77 -1.31 -41.93
CA ILE A 982 -7.49 -0.97 -41.29
C ILE A 982 -6.37 -1.92 -41.72
N VAL A 983 -5.14 -1.41 -41.83
CA VAL A 983 -3.93 -2.23 -41.99
C VAL A 983 -3.05 -2.19 -40.73
N VAL A 984 -2.48 -3.33 -40.37
CA VAL A 984 -1.57 -3.51 -39.22
C VAL A 984 -0.19 -3.98 -39.65
N ASN A 985 0.87 -3.50 -39.00
CA ASN A 985 2.23 -4.00 -39.26
C ASN A 985 2.48 -5.36 -38.58
N ASP A 986 3.67 -5.90 -38.79
CA ASP A 986 4.11 -7.21 -38.31
C ASP A 986 4.71 -7.23 -36.89
N ARG A 987 4.63 -6.10 -36.17
CA ARG A 987 5.33 -5.87 -34.89
C ARG A 987 4.56 -6.20 -33.62
N TRP A 988 3.31 -6.64 -33.74
CA TRP A 988 2.60 -7.26 -32.60
C TRP A 988 3.15 -8.67 -32.31
N TYR A 989 3.61 -9.36 -33.36
CA TYR A 989 4.04 -10.75 -33.33
C TYR A 989 5.55 -10.86 -33.05
N LYS A 990 5.96 -11.93 -32.36
CA LYS A 990 7.36 -12.35 -32.12
C LYS A 990 8.38 -11.68 -33.03
N MET A 991 9.23 -10.83 -32.45
CA MET A 991 10.51 -10.50 -33.07
C MET A 991 11.66 -10.82 -32.11
N ARG A 992 12.65 -11.47 -32.71
CA ARG A 992 13.81 -12.17 -32.14
C ARG A 992 14.77 -11.23 -31.39
N SER A 993 15.76 -11.84 -30.71
CA SER A 993 16.99 -11.18 -30.26
C SER A 993 17.53 -10.23 -31.33
N PRO A 994 18.14 -9.08 -30.98
CA PRO A 994 18.83 -8.19 -31.91
C PRO A 994 19.88 -8.89 -32.82
N ASP A 995 20.24 -10.15 -32.55
CA ASP A 995 21.19 -10.95 -33.34
C ASP A 995 20.56 -11.80 -34.46
N ALA A 996 19.24 -11.81 -34.63
CA ALA A 996 18.60 -12.69 -35.61
C ALA A 996 18.52 -12.07 -37.01
N LYS A 997 19.00 -12.82 -38.01
CA LYS A 997 19.30 -12.36 -39.37
C LYS A 997 18.11 -12.29 -40.35
N GLU A 998 16.87 -12.50 -39.91
CA GLU A 998 15.70 -12.50 -40.83
C GLU A 998 14.70 -11.41 -40.41
N GLU A 999 14.72 -10.28 -41.13
CA GLU A 999 13.72 -9.22 -41.06
C GLU A 999 12.43 -9.65 -41.78
N GLY A 1000 11.24 -9.26 -41.27
CA GLY A 1000 9.97 -9.36 -42.02
C GLY A 1000 9.20 -10.70 -41.97
N THR A 1001 9.38 -11.54 -40.94
CA THR A 1001 8.67 -12.85 -40.81
C THR A 1001 7.46 -12.84 -39.87
N GLY A 1002 7.04 -11.68 -39.36
CA GLY A 1002 5.91 -11.55 -38.43
C GLY A 1002 4.52 -11.58 -39.09
N LYS A 1003 3.49 -11.96 -38.32
CA LYS A 1003 2.07 -11.90 -38.75
C LYS A 1003 1.58 -10.45 -38.71
N GLY A 1004 1.09 -9.94 -39.85
CA GLY A 1004 0.64 -8.56 -40.06
C GLY A 1004 0.32 -8.30 -41.54
N ASP A 1005 -0.30 -7.18 -41.89
CA ASP A 1005 -0.64 -6.83 -43.29
C ASP A 1005 0.57 -6.41 -44.10
N PHE A 1006 1.54 -5.74 -43.47
CA PHE A 1006 2.79 -5.31 -44.10
C PHE A 1006 4.00 -5.57 -43.21
N ALA A 1007 5.16 -5.73 -43.84
CA ALA A 1007 6.46 -5.90 -43.18
C ALA A 1007 7.15 -4.55 -42.93
N THR A 1008 7.97 -4.47 -41.89
CA THR A 1008 8.65 -3.23 -41.49
C THR A 1008 10.16 -3.34 -41.66
N VAL A 1009 10.78 -2.46 -42.46
CA VAL A 1009 12.24 -2.32 -42.58
C VAL A 1009 12.67 -1.03 -41.89
N GLU A 1010 13.45 -1.11 -40.82
CA GLU A 1010 13.80 0.06 -39.97
C GLU A 1010 15.29 0.39 -40.07
N TRP A 1011 15.62 1.68 -40.26
CA TRP A 1011 16.98 2.26 -40.37
C TRP A 1011 17.83 1.80 -41.55
N LYS A 1012 17.89 0.49 -41.81
CA LYS A 1012 18.71 -0.11 -42.87
C LYS A 1012 18.05 0.11 -44.22
N GLU A 1013 18.80 0.68 -45.17
CA GLU A 1013 18.31 0.81 -46.54
C GLU A 1013 18.09 -0.58 -47.16
N PRO A 1014 16.92 -0.82 -47.78
CA PRO A 1014 16.60 -2.13 -48.35
C PRO A 1014 17.48 -2.41 -49.57
N GLU A 1015 18.06 -3.61 -49.61
CA GLU A 1015 18.90 -4.08 -50.72
C GLU A 1015 18.07 -4.79 -51.80
N GLU A 1016 16.96 -5.41 -51.41
CA GLU A 1016 16.02 -6.16 -52.25
C GLU A 1016 14.55 -5.91 -51.82
N GLY A 1017 13.60 -6.22 -52.69
CA GLY A 1017 12.17 -6.08 -52.41
C GLY A 1017 11.61 -7.29 -51.65
N ILE A 1018 10.59 -7.06 -50.79
CA ILE A 1018 9.91 -8.11 -50.03
C ILE A 1018 8.64 -8.54 -50.77
N ASN A 1019 8.38 -9.85 -50.87
CA ASN A 1019 7.19 -10.41 -51.52
C ASN A 1019 5.93 -10.34 -50.62
N LYS A 1020 5.64 -9.15 -50.11
CA LYS A 1020 4.49 -8.75 -49.27
C LYS A 1020 4.38 -7.22 -49.35
N TRP A 1021 3.29 -6.60 -48.91
CA TRP A 1021 3.36 -5.17 -48.61
C TRP A 1021 4.45 -4.92 -47.57
N TRP A 1022 5.25 -3.88 -47.77
CA TRP A 1022 6.32 -3.53 -46.85
C TRP A 1022 6.60 -2.04 -46.88
N GLU A 1023 7.16 -1.55 -45.78
CA GLU A 1023 7.44 -0.15 -45.55
C GLU A 1023 8.87 0.03 -45.03
N PHE A 1024 9.63 0.91 -45.69
CA PHE A 1024 10.90 1.40 -45.19
C PHE A 1024 10.67 2.61 -44.31
N THR A 1025 11.09 2.53 -43.04
CA THR A 1025 10.99 3.62 -42.08
C THR A 1025 12.37 4.08 -41.59
N THR A 1026 12.56 5.39 -41.59
CA THR A 1026 13.80 6.04 -41.12
C THR A 1026 13.50 7.45 -40.63
N SER A 1027 14.42 8.05 -39.88
CA SER A 1027 14.24 9.42 -39.37
C SER A 1027 15.02 10.47 -40.15
N TRP A 1028 14.33 11.57 -40.42
CA TRP A 1028 14.93 12.78 -40.98
C TRP A 1028 15.86 13.48 -39.98
N CYS A 1029 15.67 13.25 -38.68
CA CYS A 1029 16.36 13.94 -37.59
C CYS A 1029 17.56 13.16 -37.02
N GLY A 1030 17.81 11.94 -37.52
CA GLY A 1030 18.82 11.02 -36.96
C GLY A 1030 18.42 10.34 -35.65
N SER A 1031 17.28 10.71 -35.06
CA SER A 1031 16.60 10.10 -33.91
C SER A 1031 15.10 10.04 -34.15
N TRP A 1032 14.35 9.19 -33.46
CA TRP A 1032 12.89 9.20 -33.58
C TRP A 1032 12.29 10.46 -32.95
N GLY A 1033 12.74 10.83 -31.74
CA GLY A 1033 12.31 12.03 -31.02
C GLY A 1033 12.89 13.33 -31.56
N TYR A 1034 12.48 14.46 -30.96
CA TYR A 1034 12.85 15.81 -31.38
C TYR A 1034 14.37 16.02 -31.47
N SER A 1035 14.84 16.35 -32.68
CA SER A 1035 16.23 16.67 -33.01
C SER A 1035 16.25 17.49 -34.31
N PRO A 1036 17.30 18.31 -34.56
CA PRO A 1036 17.47 18.98 -35.86
C PRO A 1036 17.49 18.01 -37.04
N LEU A 1037 17.12 18.49 -38.23
CA LEU A 1037 17.18 17.69 -39.46
C LEU A 1037 18.63 17.33 -39.80
N ARG A 1038 18.89 16.04 -40.01
CA ARG A 1038 20.22 15.51 -40.33
C ARG A 1038 20.57 15.66 -41.81
N PHE A 1039 19.57 15.59 -42.69
CA PHE A 1039 19.73 15.71 -44.13
C PHE A 1039 18.62 16.56 -44.75
N GLY A 1040 18.84 17.04 -45.98
CA GLY A 1040 17.87 17.87 -46.70
C GLY A 1040 16.81 17.06 -47.47
N ALA A 1041 15.96 17.75 -48.23
CA ALA A 1041 14.98 17.12 -49.12
C ALA A 1041 15.61 16.14 -50.14
N LYS A 1042 16.90 16.30 -50.45
CA LYS A 1042 17.60 15.56 -51.50
C LYS A 1042 17.74 14.09 -51.14
N GLU A 1043 18.32 13.83 -49.97
CA GLU A 1043 18.53 12.48 -49.47
C GLU A 1043 17.20 11.81 -49.10
N ALA A 1044 16.22 12.57 -48.61
CA ALA A 1044 14.86 12.06 -48.41
C ALA A 1044 14.25 11.52 -49.71
N LEU A 1045 14.47 12.23 -50.82
CA LEU A 1045 14.02 11.79 -52.13
C LEU A 1045 14.78 10.55 -52.63
N ASP A 1046 16.10 10.48 -52.44
CA ASP A 1046 16.91 9.30 -52.82
C ASP A 1046 16.37 8.04 -52.14
N LYS A 1047 16.04 8.13 -50.84
CA LYS A 1047 15.45 7.03 -50.07
C LYS A 1047 14.03 6.67 -50.51
N LEU A 1048 13.21 7.67 -50.86
CA LEU A 1048 11.88 7.43 -51.44
C LEU A 1048 11.97 6.66 -52.77
N VAL A 1049 12.84 7.12 -53.68
CA VAL A 1049 13.05 6.48 -54.99
C VAL A 1049 13.54 5.04 -54.79
N LEU A 1050 14.49 4.82 -53.88
CA LEU A 1050 14.99 3.49 -53.54
C LEU A 1050 13.85 2.56 -53.11
N ALA A 1051 13.06 2.96 -52.10
CA ALA A 1051 11.95 2.18 -51.59
C ALA A 1051 10.92 1.86 -52.70
N ARG A 1052 10.57 2.85 -53.53
CA ARG A 1052 9.62 2.67 -54.64
C ARG A 1052 10.17 1.74 -55.74
N SER A 1053 11.46 1.82 -56.05
CA SER A 1053 12.10 0.95 -57.05
C SER A 1053 12.10 -0.53 -56.65
N LEU A 1054 12.02 -0.80 -55.34
CA LEU A 1054 11.93 -2.15 -54.77
C LEU A 1054 10.48 -2.56 -54.41
N GLY A 1055 9.49 -1.73 -54.76
CA GLY A 1055 8.06 -2.02 -54.57
C GLY A 1055 7.51 -1.72 -53.17
N GLY A 1056 8.28 -1.07 -52.30
CA GLY A 1056 7.87 -0.72 -50.93
C GLY A 1056 7.25 0.68 -50.79
N ASN A 1057 6.68 0.94 -49.62
CA ASN A 1057 6.33 2.28 -49.17
C ASN A 1057 7.50 2.91 -48.40
N PHE A 1058 7.54 4.25 -48.34
CA PHE A 1058 8.51 4.98 -47.53
C PHE A 1058 7.80 5.81 -46.47
N LEU A 1059 8.18 5.63 -45.21
CA LEU A 1059 7.65 6.36 -44.06
C LEU A 1059 8.79 7.14 -43.40
N ILE A 1060 8.83 8.45 -43.63
CA ILE A 1060 9.88 9.31 -43.08
C ILE A 1060 9.44 9.94 -41.77
N ASN A 1061 10.27 9.85 -40.73
CA ASN A 1061 9.96 10.39 -39.40
C ASN A 1061 10.49 11.80 -39.15
N ILE A 1062 9.70 12.58 -38.42
CA ILE A 1062 10.14 13.76 -37.66
C ILE A 1062 9.74 13.62 -36.18
N GLY A 1063 10.48 14.27 -35.29
CA GLY A 1063 10.02 14.51 -33.93
C GLY A 1063 9.69 16.00 -33.77
N PRO A 1064 8.43 16.41 -33.51
CA PRO A 1064 8.09 17.78 -33.13
C PRO A 1064 8.63 18.15 -31.73
N SER A 1065 8.86 19.43 -31.43
CA SER A 1065 9.26 19.91 -30.09
C SER A 1065 8.12 19.80 -29.07
N GLY A 1066 8.41 20.02 -27.78
CA GLY A 1066 7.42 19.92 -26.70
C GLY A 1066 6.16 20.79 -26.87
N ASP A 1067 6.26 21.90 -27.59
CA ASP A 1067 5.16 22.80 -27.95
C ASP A 1067 4.36 22.35 -29.20
N GLY A 1068 4.85 21.35 -29.94
CA GLY A 1068 4.21 20.78 -31.13
C GLY A 1068 4.77 21.27 -32.47
N VAL A 1069 5.86 22.03 -32.49
CA VAL A 1069 6.45 22.58 -33.72
C VAL A 1069 7.41 21.58 -34.39
N PRO A 1070 7.31 21.32 -35.71
CA PRO A 1070 8.29 20.50 -36.43
C PRO A 1070 9.71 21.10 -36.40
N PRO A 1071 10.77 20.28 -36.56
CA PRO A 1071 12.14 20.77 -36.63
C PRO A 1071 12.36 21.86 -37.68
N GLU A 1072 13.28 22.77 -37.40
CA GLU A 1072 13.60 23.88 -38.30
C GLU A 1072 13.98 23.35 -39.71
N GLY A 1073 13.46 24.02 -40.74
CA GLY A 1073 13.67 23.62 -42.13
C GLY A 1073 12.69 22.57 -42.66
N PHE A 1074 11.86 21.94 -41.82
CA PHE A 1074 10.85 20.95 -42.25
C PHE A 1074 9.97 21.47 -43.39
N TYR A 1075 9.31 22.61 -43.21
CA TYR A 1075 8.40 23.18 -44.22
C TYR A 1075 9.14 23.57 -45.51
N LYS A 1076 10.38 24.07 -45.39
CA LYS A 1076 11.22 24.41 -46.54
C LYS A 1076 11.56 23.16 -47.35
N ASN A 1077 11.94 22.07 -46.69
CA ASN A 1077 12.26 20.80 -47.34
C ASN A 1077 11.02 20.13 -47.94
N MET A 1078 9.86 20.17 -47.26
CA MET A 1078 8.58 19.71 -47.81
C MET A 1078 8.20 20.46 -49.09
N ALA A 1079 8.36 21.79 -49.11
CA ALA A 1079 8.12 22.59 -50.30
C ALA A 1079 9.10 22.26 -51.44
N GLN A 1080 10.35 21.92 -51.13
CA GLN A 1080 11.32 21.45 -52.12
C GLN A 1080 10.92 20.09 -52.70
N LEU A 1081 10.57 19.11 -51.85
CA LEU A 1081 10.04 17.81 -52.28
C LEU A 1081 8.82 17.98 -53.19
N ALA A 1082 7.85 18.81 -52.78
CA ALA A 1082 6.65 19.09 -53.55
C ALA A 1082 6.96 19.61 -54.96
N LYS A 1083 7.88 20.57 -55.09
CA LYS A 1083 8.28 21.15 -56.40
C LYS A 1083 8.80 20.08 -57.36
N TRP A 1084 9.45 19.04 -56.86
CA TRP A 1084 10.00 17.97 -57.69
C TRP A 1084 9.02 16.81 -57.90
N ILE A 1085 8.31 16.40 -56.86
CA ILE A 1085 7.38 15.26 -56.89
C ILE A 1085 6.18 15.56 -57.78
N VAL A 1086 5.60 16.76 -57.70
CA VAL A 1086 4.38 17.11 -58.46
C VAL A 1086 4.51 16.85 -59.97
N PRO A 1087 5.55 17.33 -60.68
CA PRO A 1087 5.71 17.04 -62.12
C PRO A 1087 6.17 15.61 -62.42
N ASN A 1088 6.83 14.91 -61.47
CA ASN A 1088 7.37 13.55 -61.68
C ASN A 1088 6.50 12.43 -61.09
N ARG A 1089 5.33 12.76 -60.54
CA ARG A 1089 4.48 11.84 -59.77
C ARG A 1089 4.07 10.58 -60.50
N GLU A 1090 3.96 10.64 -61.83
CA GLU A 1090 3.59 9.49 -62.66
C GLU A 1090 4.59 8.33 -62.50
N GLY A 1091 5.88 8.63 -62.48
CA GLY A 1091 6.95 7.63 -62.36
C GLY A 1091 7.21 7.11 -60.95
N LEU A 1092 6.55 7.66 -59.92
CA LEU A 1092 6.73 7.25 -58.51
C LEU A 1092 5.46 6.73 -57.85
N PHE A 1093 4.32 7.34 -58.16
CA PHE A 1093 3.01 7.13 -57.51
C PHE A 1093 1.93 6.66 -58.48
N GLY A 1094 2.32 6.07 -59.63
CA GLY A 1094 1.37 5.47 -60.58
C GLY A 1094 0.64 4.27 -59.98
N LYS A 1095 -0.66 4.13 -60.27
CA LYS A 1095 -1.54 3.08 -59.70
C LYS A 1095 -1.09 1.63 -59.98
N VAL A 1096 -0.35 1.39 -61.06
CA VAL A 1096 0.11 0.04 -61.47
C VAL A 1096 1.64 0.02 -61.59
N LEU A 1097 2.31 0.84 -60.78
CA LEU A 1097 3.75 0.97 -60.81
C LEU A 1097 4.41 -0.17 -60.02
N LEU A 1098 5.06 -1.09 -60.75
CA LEU A 1098 5.75 -2.26 -60.21
C LEU A 1098 7.27 -2.02 -60.15
N PRO A 1099 7.99 -2.73 -59.27
CA PRO A 1099 9.44 -2.78 -59.33
C PRO A 1099 9.89 -3.41 -60.66
N ALA A 1100 10.98 -2.88 -61.21
CA ALA A 1100 11.67 -3.50 -62.35
C ALA A 1100 12.97 -4.16 -61.84
N PRO A 1101 13.44 -5.24 -62.49
CA PRO A 1101 14.71 -5.86 -62.13
C PRO A 1101 15.84 -4.84 -62.13
N LYS A 1102 16.62 -4.80 -61.05
CA LYS A 1102 17.69 -3.82 -60.83
C LYS A 1102 18.76 -3.91 -61.91
N GLU A 1103 18.92 -5.08 -62.53
CA GLU A 1103 19.87 -5.34 -63.60
C GLU A 1103 19.49 -4.68 -64.93
N TRP A 1104 18.26 -4.20 -65.08
CA TRP A 1104 17.79 -3.59 -66.32
C TRP A 1104 18.40 -2.22 -66.58
N ALA A 1105 18.94 -1.51 -65.57
CA ALA A 1105 19.62 -0.24 -65.77
C ALA A 1105 20.67 0.03 -64.71
N ASN A 1106 21.55 0.98 -64.98
CA ASN A 1106 22.52 1.49 -64.00
C ASN A 1106 21.92 2.54 -63.04
N VAL A 1107 20.60 2.74 -63.08
CA VAL A 1107 19.82 3.65 -62.24
C VAL A 1107 18.55 2.95 -61.73
N PRO A 1108 17.95 3.36 -60.59
CA PRO A 1108 16.69 2.82 -60.10
C PRO A 1108 15.59 2.95 -61.14
N ILE A 1109 14.75 1.92 -61.25
CA ILE A 1109 13.70 1.83 -62.27
C ILE A 1109 12.38 1.48 -61.60
N THR A 1110 11.33 2.11 -62.08
CA THR A 1110 9.95 1.68 -61.84
C THR A 1110 9.27 1.42 -63.19
N LYS A 1111 8.25 0.55 -63.25
CA LYS A 1111 7.57 0.19 -64.50
C LYS A 1111 6.06 0.18 -64.37
N ASP A 1112 5.35 0.51 -65.44
CA ASP A 1112 3.94 0.20 -65.61
C ASP A 1112 3.72 -0.73 -66.82
N SER A 1113 2.48 -0.93 -67.29
CA SER A 1113 2.19 -1.82 -68.41
C SER A 1113 2.73 -1.36 -69.77
N HIS A 1114 3.09 -0.08 -69.92
CA HIS A 1114 3.48 0.54 -71.20
C HIS A 1114 4.75 1.39 -71.14
N ALA A 1115 5.30 1.66 -69.95
CA ALA A 1115 6.47 2.50 -69.78
C ALA A 1115 7.43 2.02 -68.68
N LEU A 1116 8.72 2.34 -68.87
CA LEU A 1116 9.76 2.30 -67.84
C LEU A 1116 10.10 3.72 -67.41
N TYR A 1117 10.33 3.93 -66.12
CA TYR A 1117 10.73 5.22 -65.55
C TYR A 1117 12.11 5.05 -64.91
N LEU A 1118 13.11 5.69 -65.50
CA LEU A 1118 14.49 5.65 -65.02
C LEU A 1118 14.75 6.87 -64.16
N HIS A 1119 15.12 6.66 -62.90
CA HIS A 1119 15.30 7.72 -61.89
C HIS A 1119 16.77 8.11 -61.78
N VAL A 1120 17.14 9.22 -62.40
CA VAL A 1120 18.53 9.69 -62.48
C VAL A 1120 18.83 10.57 -61.27
N LEU A 1121 19.47 9.99 -60.25
CA LEU A 1121 19.85 10.70 -59.03
C LEU A 1121 21.25 11.36 -59.20
N PRO A 1122 21.52 12.55 -58.62
CA PRO A 1122 22.75 13.30 -58.88
C PRO A 1122 24.04 12.66 -58.35
N ASN A 1123 23.94 11.69 -57.44
CA ASN A 1123 25.07 10.91 -56.92
C ASN A 1123 25.50 9.78 -57.89
N MET A 1124 24.73 9.50 -58.94
CA MET A 1124 25.10 8.54 -59.98
C MET A 1124 25.98 9.25 -61.03
N LEU A 1125 27.29 9.04 -60.92
CA LEU A 1125 28.36 9.77 -61.63
C LEU A 1125 28.52 9.39 -63.12
N SER A 1126 27.64 8.59 -63.71
CA SER A 1126 27.77 8.19 -65.11
C SER A 1126 27.17 9.25 -66.03
N ASP A 1127 27.95 9.76 -66.98
CA ASP A 1127 27.48 10.65 -68.05
C ASP A 1127 26.51 9.94 -69.02
N GLU A 1128 26.51 8.59 -68.99
CA GLU A 1128 25.70 7.74 -69.84
C GLU A 1128 24.76 6.86 -68.99
N ILE A 1129 23.45 6.96 -69.26
CA ILE A 1129 22.41 6.17 -68.61
C ILE A 1129 22.16 4.95 -69.49
N LEU A 1130 22.35 3.75 -68.95
CA LEU A 1130 22.26 2.49 -69.68
C LEU A 1130 20.99 1.75 -69.30
N LEU A 1131 20.24 1.32 -70.30
CA LEU A 1131 19.09 0.43 -70.16
C LEU A 1131 19.39 -0.88 -70.90
N PHE A 1132 19.63 -1.94 -70.14
CA PHE A 1132 19.86 -3.31 -70.61
C PHE A 1132 18.54 -4.01 -70.92
N TYR A 1133 17.76 -3.44 -71.85
CA TYR A 1133 16.44 -3.92 -72.23
C TYR A 1133 16.32 -3.99 -73.76
N ASN A 1134 15.90 -5.13 -74.30
CA ASN A 1134 16.00 -5.42 -75.74
C ASN A 1134 14.72 -5.11 -76.54
N GLU A 1135 13.61 -4.78 -75.87
CA GLU A 1135 12.36 -4.45 -76.56
C GLU A 1135 12.44 -3.11 -77.32
N ARG A 1136 11.57 -2.93 -78.32
CA ARG A 1136 11.55 -1.70 -79.12
C ARG A 1136 10.96 -0.53 -78.33
N ILE A 1137 11.78 0.49 -78.10
CA ILE A 1137 11.35 1.78 -77.55
C ILE A 1137 10.59 2.58 -78.62
N LYS A 1138 9.48 3.20 -78.21
CA LYS A 1138 8.67 4.13 -79.02
C LYS A 1138 9.21 5.55 -78.90
N GLN A 1139 9.40 6.04 -77.68
CA GLN A 1139 9.99 7.34 -77.38
C GLN A 1139 10.57 7.38 -75.97
N ALA A 1140 11.53 8.28 -75.76
CA ALA A 1140 12.08 8.62 -74.45
C ALA A 1140 11.87 10.12 -74.19
N THR A 1141 11.32 10.46 -73.04
CA THR A 1141 11.06 11.85 -72.65
C THR A 1141 11.49 12.12 -71.21
N ASN A 1142 11.94 13.34 -70.93
CA ASN A 1142 12.05 13.84 -69.57
C ASN A 1142 10.63 14.08 -69.05
N LEU A 1143 10.24 13.40 -67.97
CA LEU A 1143 8.88 13.44 -67.44
C LEU A 1143 8.46 14.84 -66.97
N SER A 1144 9.40 15.60 -66.41
CA SER A 1144 9.12 16.93 -65.84
C SER A 1144 9.02 18.05 -66.88
N SER A 1145 9.90 18.04 -67.89
CA SER A 1145 9.95 19.08 -68.93
C SER A 1145 9.15 18.71 -70.19
N GLY A 1146 8.87 17.42 -70.39
CA GLY A 1146 8.27 16.90 -71.62
C GLY A 1146 9.23 16.83 -72.81
N ASN A 1147 10.50 17.24 -72.63
CA ASN A 1147 11.51 17.21 -73.69
C ASN A 1147 11.78 15.78 -74.15
N LYS A 1148 11.94 15.59 -75.47
CA LYS A 1148 12.43 14.32 -76.03
C LYS A 1148 13.90 14.14 -75.72
N ILE A 1149 14.28 12.92 -75.35
CA ILE A 1149 15.67 12.53 -75.07
C ILE A 1149 16.16 11.66 -76.21
N ASP A 1150 17.37 11.95 -76.68
CA ASP A 1150 18.01 11.17 -77.75
C ASP A 1150 18.29 9.74 -77.30
N ILE A 1151 17.89 8.79 -78.14
CA ILE A 1151 18.03 7.35 -77.89
C ILE A 1151 19.16 6.82 -78.77
N LYS A 1152 20.23 6.31 -78.15
CA LYS A 1152 21.29 5.60 -78.85
C LYS A 1152 21.14 4.11 -78.61
N LYS A 1153 21.10 3.31 -79.69
CA LYS A 1153 20.99 1.85 -79.58
C LYS A 1153 22.38 1.25 -79.37
N GLU A 1154 22.51 0.45 -78.32
CA GLU A 1154 23.75 -0.26 -77.97
C GLU A 1154 23.63 -1.77 -78.24
N LYS A 1155 24.73 -2.51 -78.15
CA LYS A 1155 24.76 -3.96 -78.45
C LYS A 1155 23.77 -4.77 -77.59
N ASN A 1156 23.60 -4.38 -76.33
CA ASN A 1156 22.78 -5.09 -75.34
C ASN A 1156 21.68 -4.19 -74.72
N GLY A 1157 21.18 -3.19 -75.45
CA GLY A 1157 20.15 -2.29 -74.94
C GLY A 1157 20.18 -0.89 -75.55
N TYR A 1158 19.99 0.13 -74.73
CA TYR A 1158 19.95 1.53 -75.13
C TYR A 1158 20.76 2.41 -74.17
N SER A 1159 21.36 3.49 -74.69
CA SER A 1159 21.93 4.56 -73.88
C SER A 1159 21.22 5.89 -74.11
N PHE A 1160 21.15 6.69 -73.04
CA PHE A 1160 20.52 8.01 -73.02
C PHE A 1160 21.52 9.04 -72.52
N SER A 1161 21.50 10.21 -73.14
CA SER A 1161 22.30 11.35 -72.69
C SER A 1161 21.58 12.09 -71.55
N ARG A 1162 22.34 12.43 -70.50
CA ARG A 1162 21.85 13.29 -69.41
C ARG A 1162 21.78 14.74 -69.90
N GLU A 1163 20.71 15.48 -69.60
CA GLU A 1163 20.71 16.92 -69.90
C GLU A 1163 21.75 17.62 -69.01
N LYS A 1164 22.76 18.26 -69.63
CA LYS A 1164 23.85 18.96 -68.93
C LYS A 1164 23.38 20.31 -68.36
N ASN A 1165 22.63 20.31 -67.27
CA ASN A 1165 22.33 21.53 -66.53
C ASN A 1165 22.81 21.44 -65.06
N LYS A 1166 23.20 22.61 -64.50
CA LYS A 1166 23.86 22.80 -63.20
C LYS A 1166 23.25 21.94 -62.08
N LEU A 1167 24.08 21.13 -61.39
CA LEU A 1167 23.76 20.28 -60.23
C LEU A 1167 23.01 21.02 -59.11
N ASP A 1168 21.72 21.26 -59.27
CA ASP A 1168 20.78 21.74 -58.25
C ASP A 1168 19.68 20.70 -57.99
N PHE A 1169 18.79 20.97 -57.03
CA PHE A 1169 17.66 20.08 -56.70
C PHE A 1169 16.73 19.79 -57.90
N GLY A 1170 16.72 20.64 -58.92
CA GLY A 1170 16.01 20.47 -60.18
C GLY A 1170 16.72 19.58 -61.21
N THR A 1171 17.92 19.07 -60.92
CA THR A 1171 18.65 18.13 -61.81
C THR A 1171 18.30 16.66 -61.65
N TYR A 1172 17.42 16.34 -60.71
CA TYR A 1172 16.80 15.01 -60.61
C TYR A 1172 15.89 14.80 -61.83
N GLN A 1173 16.28 13.89 -62.72
CA GLN A 1173 15.55 13.61 -63.95
C GLN A 1173 14.86 12.26 -63.86
N VAL A 1174 13.60 12.21 -64.28
CA VAL A 1174 12.90 10.95 -64.53
C VAL A 1174 12.73 10.81 -66.03
N ILE A 1175 13.36 9.79 -66.61
CA ILE A 1175 13.23 9.48 -68.03
C ILE A 1175 12.10 8.47 -68.20
N LYS A 1176 11.02 8.88 -68.88
CA LYS A 1176 9.92 8.00 -69.26
C LYS A 1176 10.24 7.36 -70.61
N ILE A 1177 10.29 6.04 -70.63
CA ILE A 1177 10.52 5.21 -71.82
C ILE A 1177 9.20 4.55 -72.19
N GLU A 1178 8.57 5.03 -73.25
CA GLU A 1178 7.38 4.37 -73.80
C GLU A 1178 7.79 3.21 -74.69
N LEU A 1179 7.17 2.04 -74.49
CA LEU A 1179 7.49 0.83 -75.25
C LEU A 1179 6.47 0.61 -76.38
N LYS A 1180 6.90 0.00 -77.49
CA LYS A 1180 6.00 -0.31 -78.64
C LYS A 1180 5.07 -1.51 -78.38
N LYS A 1181 5.45 -2.40 -77.47
CA LYS A 1181 4.64 -3.51 -76.96
C LYS A 1181 4.63 -3.40 -75.44
N GLY A 1182 3.50 -3.74 -74.81
CA GLY A 1182 3.38 -3.68 -73.36
C GLY A 1182 4.34 -4.64 -72.66
N ILE A 1183 4.67 -4.32 -71.41
CA ILE A 1183 5.45 -5.18 -70.51
C ILE A 1183 4.48 -6.20 -69.94
N ILE A 1184 4.72 -7.49 -70.19
CA ILE A 1184 3.99 -8.58 -69.53
C ILE A 1184 4.49 -8.72 -68.09
#